data_AF-A0A9P8MNN2-F1
#
_entry.id   AF-A0A9P8MNN2-F1
#
_cell.length_a   1.000
_cell.length_b   1.000
_cell.length_c   1.000
_cell.angle_alpha   90.00
_cell.angle_beta   90.00
_cell.angle_gamma   90.00
#
_symmetry.space_group_name_H-M   'P 1'
#
loop_
_entity.id
_entity.type
_entity.pdbx_description
1 polymer ?
#
loop_
_entity_poly.entity_id
_entity_poly.type
_entity_poly.pdbx_seq_one_letter_code
_entity_poly.pdbx_strand_id
1 'polypeptide(L)'
;MSEKMGCVDAAPSKDHSHDPASDCLSADELSPDEDKRILRKIDMWAVQHSIPNWAGFLTHKAPPSLLPVMAFSYMFQFLDKSALGFTAIMGLREDLRLSGTDFSWASGIYYFGYLIASYPAGVIMVRWRVGKTIAAAVVLWGVVLVLTATTTNAAGLLAVRFFLGVTEAPIAPGLTVVVAMWYKRAEQPLRHAAWYLGNTTAGIVGGLAAYGIGHIDGIAAWKAVFLIFGGTTVAWSVGIFWLLPDVPMSAWFLTKADRAKAVSRVRDNMTGIKNNEFKWHQCREALLDVQTWFVAVIQLCSSIPNGGVHSFGSIVIEGMGFGQLTTLLLQSASYLVQLVLVLVGTAGSTRFRNTRTYFMTVNFALAVVGASLVRQRPAEDKWTRFAGYCVSMAFSANFPLVMSIMSGNFGGFTKKVTVNAISFIAYCAGNIVGPQLFMAREAPSYTSGFLAMMVCFSLGFVTCIALRVYLWRENRRRDRVCGVAEEGGVEGGVMVNLMDKTDKQIAHPDHLPHPAAALPRFQTPAILDAVAAASDPTMTTTTFPAAAGSSLAQLLPPSWKSQVTAWLAEDTPTFDYAGFVVGDAPRVATLWAKSAGILAGRPLVDEVFAQCGCVVEWRLDEGAAVAPADKPVAVATVRGPARGLLLGERVALNALARCSGIATRSRDLVAKLREAGYTGIVAGTRKTTPGFRLVEKYGMLVGGADTHRMDLSVMVMLKDNHVWSRGSITDAVAAAKAVAGFGLKIEVEVQSEAEADEAIAAGADVVMLDNFTGDGVRVAARNLKERWRGKKHFLLEVSGGLKADNVAPYVCHDVDIISTSSIHQGVPHVDFSLKIEH
;
A
#
# COMPACT_ATOMS: atom_id res chain seq x y z
N MET A 1 -33.27 -20.07 70.95
CA MET A 1 -32.71 -20.95 71.99
C MET A 1 -31.20 -20.96 71.78
N SER A 2 -30.44 -20.68 72.84
CA SER A 2 -29.03 -20.26 72.88
C SER A 2 -28.00 -21.10 72.10
N GLU A 3 -26.99 -20.38 71.58
CA GLU A 3 -25.53 -20.64 71.61
C GLU A 3 -24.98 -22.08 71.59
N LYS A 4 -24.00 -22.33 70.72
CA LYS A 4 -22.57 -22.30 71.13
C LYS A 4 -21.58 -22.38 69.96
N MET A 5 -20.51 -21.60 70.16
CA MET A 5 -19.21 -21.51 69.48
C MET A 5 -18.42 -22.82 69.43
N GLY A 6 -17.50 -22.92 68.45
CA GLY A 6 -16.26 -23.70 68.60
C GLY A 6 -15.63 -24.22 67.30
N CYS A 7 -14.70 -23.46 66.72
CA CYS A 7 -13.77 -23.82 65.63
C CYS A 7 -12.95 -25.09 65.91
N VAL A 8 -12.51 -25.77 64.84
CA VAL A 8 -11.06 -26.00 64.53
C VAL A 8 -10.90 -26.13 63.01
N ASP A 9 -9.96 -25.36 62.45
CA ASP A 9 -9.51 -25.37 61.06
C ASP A 9 -8.75 -26.64 60.66
N ALA A 10 -9.05 -27.17 59.46
CA ALA A 10 -8.10 -27.91 58.63
C ALA A 10 -8.60 -27.88 57.16
N ALA A 11 -7.93 -27.09 56.30
CA ALA A 11 -8.25 -26.99 54.88
C ALA A 11 -7.59 -28.12 54.06
N PRO A 12 -8.24 -28.58 52.98
CA PRO A 12 -7.55 -28.51 51.69
C PRO A 12 -8.43 -28.11 50.49
N SER A 13 -7.76 -27.41 49.55
CA SER A 13 -7.95 -27.31 48.10
C SER A 13 -9.36 -27.23 47.50
N LYS A 14 -9.69 -26.05 46.94
CA LYS A 14 -10.74 -25.89 45.92
C LYS A 14 -10.12 -25.60 44.56
N ASP A 15 -10.30 -26.54 43.64
CA ASP A 15 -10.30 -26.31 42.20
C ASP A 15 -11.42 -25.31 41.85
N HIS A 16 -11.07 -24.23 41.14
CA HIS A 16 -12.02 -23.30 40.56
C HIS A 16 -11.74 -23.10 39.07
N SER A 17 -12.78 -23.42 38.29
CA SER A 17 -13.20 -22.77 37.03
C SER A 17 -12.22 -22.75 35.84
N HIS A 18 -12.48 -23.64 34.89
CA HIS A 18 -12.04 -23.55 33.50
C HIS A 18 -12.62 -22.28 32.83
N ASP A 19 -11.77 -21.30 32.53
CA ASP A 19 -12.12 -20.13 31.72
C ASP A 19 -11.75 -20.39 30.24
N PRO A 20 -12.72 -20.50 29.31
CA PRO A 20 -12.46 -20.77 27.89
C PRO A 20 -11.77 -19.61 27.15
N ALA A 21 -11.47 -18.48 27.80
CA ALA A 21 -10.67 -17.39 27.24
C ALA A 21 -9.15 -17.60 27.35
N SER A 22 -8.70 -18.48 28.26
CA SER A 22 -7.26 -18.68 28.55
C SER A 22 -6.52 -19.55 27.53
N ASP A 23 -7.21 -20.47 26.84
CA ASP A 23 -6.62 -21.38 25.84
C ASP A 23 -6.37 -20.74 24.46
N CYS A 24 -6.73 -19.47 24.26
CA CYS A 24 -6.68 -18.82 22.93
C CYS A 24 -5.45 -17.92 22.71
N LEU A 25 -4.43 -17.96 23.59
CA LEU A 25 -3.30 -17.01 23.58
C LEU A 25 -1.91 -17.65 23.35
N SER A 26 -1.83 -18.84 22.76
CA SER A 26 -0.60 -19.31 22.12
C SER A 26 -0.60 -18.88 20.64
N ALA A 27 0.04 -17.74 20.36
CA ALA A 27 0.06 -17.13 19.03
C ALA A 27 1.17 -17.74 18.16
N ASP A 28 0.85 -18.75 17.36
CA ASP A 28 1.62 -19.04 16.15
C ASP A 28 1.55 -17.82 15.22
N GLU A 29 2.68 -17.34 14.70
CA GLU A 29 2.70 -16.33 13.64
C GLU A 29 1.88 -16.84 12.44
N LEU A 30 0.93 -16.01 11.95
CA LEU A 30 0.15 -16.38 10.77
C LEU A 30 1.05 -16.50 9.55
N SER A 31 1.12 -17.69 8.95
CA SER A 31 1.72 -17.87 7.64
C SER A 31 1.06 -16.95 6.59
N PRO A 32 1.81 -16.42 5.59
CA PRO A 32 1.26 -15.58 4.52
C PRO A 32 0.07 -16.19 3.76
N ASP A 33 0.00 -17.52 3.66
CA ASP A 33 -1.11 -18.21 3.01
C ASP A 33 -2.34 -18.30 3.92
N GLU A 34 -2.13 -18.44 5.23
CA GLU A 34 -3.20 -18.33 6.21
C GLU A 34 -3.74 -16.90 6.30
N ASP A 35 -2.86 -15.89 6.25
CA ASP A 35 -3.19 -14.47 6.21
C ASP A 35 -4.15 -14.17 5.05
N LYS A 36 -3.83 -14.64 3.84
CA LYS A 36 -4.69 -14.51 2.65
C LYS A 36 -5.99 -15.30 2.78
N ARG A 37 -5.95 -16.51 3.37
CA ARG A 37 -7.15 -17.33 3.58
C ARG A 37 -8.14 -16.64 4.51
N ILE A 38 -7.66 -16.04 5.60
CA ILE A 38 -8.50 -15.27 6.53
C ILE A 38 -9.03 -14.01 5.85
N LEU A 39 -8.19 -13.29 5.09
CA LEU A 39 -8.65 -12.12 4.33
C LEU A 39 -9.78 -12.47 3.36
N ARG A 40 -9.70 -13.60 2.64
CA ARG A 40 -10.77 -14.06 1.73
C ARG A 40 -12.10 -14.34 2.43
N LYS A 41 -12.07 -14.76 3.69
CA LYS A 41 -13.28 -14.98 4.52
C LYS A 41 -13.90 -13.66 4.98
N ILE A 42 -13.08 -12.63 5.21
CA ILE A 42 -13.52 -11.30 5.64
C ILE A 42 -14.01 -10.46 4.44
N ASP A 43 -13.29 -10.59 3.32
CA ASP A 43 -13.38 -9.77 2.12
C ASP A 43 -13.15 -10.63 0.86
N MET A 44 -14.23 -10.95 0.17
CA MET A 44 -14.18 -11.71 -1.09
C MET A 44 -13.60 -10.92 -2.26
N TRP A 45 -13.63 -9.59 -2.21
CA TRP A 45 -13.23 -8.74 -3.34
C TRP A 45 -11.69 -8.60 -3.46
N ALA A 46 -10.97 -9.04 -2.43
CA ALA A 46 -9.53 -8.83 -2.27
C ALA A 46 -8.58 -9.78 -3.02
N VAL A 47 -9.05 -10.53 -4.03
CA VAL A 47 -8.18 -11.36 -4.87
C VAL A 47 -8.34 -10.97 -6.33
N GLN A 48 -7.87 -9.77 -6.67
CA GLN A 48 -7.86 -9.30 -8.05
C GLN A 48 -6.56 -8.56 -8.39
N HIS A 49 -5.42 -9.15 -8.02
CA HIS A 49 -4.15 -8.93 -8.73
C HIS A 49 -3.73 -10.16 -9.56
N SER A 50 -4.64 -11.14 -9.72
CA SER A 50 -4.47 -12.28 -10.61
C SER A 50 -5.87 -12.74 -11.03
N ILE A 51 -6.26 -12.61 -12.30
CA ILE A 51 -7.42 -13.32 -12.85
C ILE A 51 -6.92 -14.07 -14.09
N PRO A 52 -7.25 -15.37 -14.18
CA PRO A 52 -8.20 -15.75 -15.21
C PRO A 52 -9.21 -16.75 -14.63
N ASN A 53 -10.48 -16.35 -14.51
CA ASN A 53 -11.69 -17.18 -14.69
C ASN A 53 -12.89 -16.59 -13.92
N TRP A 54 -13.78 -15.91 -14.66
CA TRP A 54 -15.07 -15.40 -14.17
C TRP A 54 -16.10 -16.51 -13.88
N ALA A 55 -15.85 -17.76 -14.31
CA ALA A 55 -16.80 -18.86 -14.25
C ALA A 55 -17.04 -19.44 -12.85
N GLY A 56 -16.18 -19.15 -11.86
CA GLY A 56 -16.35 -19.64 -10.47
C GLY A 56 -17.24 -18.77 -9.59
N PHE A 57 -17.69 -17.60 -10.08
CA PHE A 57 -18.45 -16.62 -9.29
C PHE A 57 -19.87 -17.10 -8.89
N LEU A 58 -20.43 -18.09 -9.59
CA LEU A 58 -21.81 -18.53 -9.42
C LEU A 58 -21.98 -19.83 -8.61
N THR A 59 -20.92 -20.53 -8.22
CA THR A 59 -21.01 -21.92 -7.72
C THR A 59 -20.73 -22.11 -6.23
N HIS A 60 -20.22 -21.11 -5.50
CA HIS A 60 -19.98 -21.25 -4.07
C HIS A 60 -21.00 -20.49 -3.22
N LYS A 61 -21.70 -21.21 -2.31
CA LYS A 61 -22.46 -20.65 -1.19
C LYS A 61 -21.52 -19.79 -0.34
N ALA A 62 -21.46 -18.50 -0.64
CA ALA A 62 -20.49 -17.59 -0.05
C ALA A 62 -21.01 -17.05 1.30
N PRO A 63 -20.19 -17.05 2.37
CA PRO A 63 -20.52 -16.32 3.60
C PRO A 63 -20.52 -14.80 3.34
N PRO A 64 -21.28 -14.00 4.10
CA PRO A 64 -21.34 -12.55 3.87
C PRO A 64 -20.01 -11.89 4.22
N SER A 65 -19.46 -11.16 3.25
CA SER A 65 -18.29 -10.28 3.45
C SER A 65 -18.72 -8.94 4.05
N LEU A 66 -17.84 -8.29 4.80
CA LEU A 66 -18.13 -7.01 5.46
C LEU A 66 -18.34 -5.87 4.46
N LEU A 67 -17.59 -5.87 3.35
CA LEU A 67 -17.62 -4.79 2.36
C LEU A 67 -19.00 -4.56 1.72
N PRO A 68 -19.73 -5.58 1.24
CA PRO A 68 -21.10 -5.39 0.77
C PRO A 68 -22.00 -4.74 1.81
N VAL A 69 -21.95 -5.17 3.07
CA VAL A 69 -22.77 -4.59 4.15
C VAL A 69 -22.47 -3.10 4.32
N MET A 70 -21.19 -2.73 4.29
CA MET A 70 -20.77 -1.33 4.37
C MET A 70 -21.16 -0.52 3.14
N ALA A 71 -20.99 -1.09 1.94
CA ALA A 71 -21.33 -0.46 0.67
C ALA A 71 -22.84 -0.23 0.53
N PHE A 72 -23.67 -1.20 0.91
CA PHE A 72 -25.14 -1.04 0.97
C PHE A 72 -25.55 0.00 2.01
N SER A 73 -24.91 0.02 3.18
CA SER A 73 -25.20 1.03 4.20
C SER A 73 -24.87 2.44 3.71
N TYR A 74 -23.74 2.61 3.01
CA TYR A 74 -23.37 3.89 2.39
C TYR A 74 -24.23 4.24 1.17
N MET A 75 -24.72 3.23 0.43
CA MET A 75 -25.68 3.40 -0.64
C MET A 75 -27.00 3.97 -0.10
N PHE A 76 -27.57 3.39 0.96
CA PHE A 76 -28.75 3.97 1.62
C PHE A 76 -28.50 5.41 2.05
N GLN A 77 -27.29 5.71 2.54
CA GLN A 77 -26.96 7.08 2.98
C GLN A 77 -27.14 8.08 1.85
N PHE A 78 -26.56 7.76 0.69
CA PHE A 78 -26.64 8.64 -0.45
C PHE A 78 -28.03 8.65 -1.09
N LEU A 79 -28.74 7.51 -1.08
CA LEU A 79 -30.10 7.37 -1.59
C LEU A 79 -31.07 8.30 -0.85
N ASP A 80 -31.02 8.29 0.47
CA ASP A 80 -31.92 9.05 1.33
C ASP A 80 -31.63 10.56 1.25
N LYS A 81 -30.36 10.91 1.10
CA LYS A 81 -29.95 12.28 0.79
C LYS A 81 -30.47 12.74 -0.57
N SER A 82 -30.40 11.86 -1.58
CA SER A 82 -30.87 12.13 -2.95
C SER A 82 -32.39 12.27 -3.03
N ALA A 83 -33.13 11.67 -2.09
CA ALA A 83 -34.59 11.68 -2.06
C ALA A 83 -35.18 13.10 -2.15
N LEU A 84 -34.52 14.13 -1.57
CA LEU A 84 -34.97 15.51 -1.73
C LEU A 84 -35.05 15.96 -3.19
N GLY A 85 -34.01 15.63 -3.97
CA GLY A 85 -33.91 16.02 -5.37
C GLY A 85 -34.93 15.31 -6.23
N PHE A 86 -35.19 14.01 -5.99
CA PHE A 86 -36.24 13.27 -6.70
C PHE A 86 -37.63 13.84 -6.39
N THR A 87 -37.92 14.03 -5.10
CA THR A 87 -39.24 14.47 -4.65
C THR A 87 -39.57 15.91 -5.00
N ALA A 88 -38.56 16.73 -5.28
CA ALA A 88 -38.74 18.13 -5.67
C ALA A 88 -39.62 18.33 -6.91
N ILE A 89 -39.61 17.37 -7.84
CA ILE A 89 -40.44 17.40 -9.05
C ILE A 89 -41.72 16.56 -8.88
N MET A 90 -41.91 15.89 -7.74
CA MET A 90 -43.02 14.97 -7.43
C MET A 90 -44.09 15.61 -6.50
N GLY A 91 -44.24 16.92 -6.54
CA GLY A 91 -45.26 17.67 -5.78
C GLY A 91 -44.83 18.13 -4.38
N LEU A 92 -43.60 17.84 -3.94
CA LEU A 92 -43.09 18.24 -2.62
C LEU A 92 -43.16 19.76 -2.41
N ARG A 93 -42.75 20.53 -3.42
CA ARG A 93 -42.59 21.99 -3.31
C ARG A 93 -43.94 22.68 -3.19
N GLU A 94 -44.92 22.18 -3.95
CA GLU A 94 -46.28 22.64 -4.01
C GLU A 94 -47.02 22.31 -2.71
N ASP A 95 -46.96 21.05 -2.25
CA ASP A 95 -47.66 20.57 -1.05
C ASP A 95 -47.19 21.28 0.23
N LEU A 96 -45.88 21.53 0.36
CA LEU A 96 -45.28 22.20 1.51
C LEU A 96 -45.24 23.73 1.38
N ARG A 97 -45.73 24.26 0.26
CA ARG A 97 -45.73 25.70 -0.08
C ARG A 97 -44.35 26.33 0.05
N LEU A 98 -43.32 25.65 -0.45
CA LEU A 98 -41.93 26.12 -0.38
C LEU A 98 -41.76 27.37 -1.24
N SER A 99 -41.21 28.43 -0.65
CA SER A 99 -41.05 29.73 -1.30
C SER A 99 -39.62 30.24 -1.21
N GLY A 100 -39.23 31.13 -2.11
CA GLY A 100 -37.91 31.78 -2.08
C GLY A 100 -36.75 30.78 -1.98
N THR A 101 -36.06 30.79 -0.84
CA THR A 101 -34.88 29.95 -0.55
C THR A 101 -35.17 28.71 0.28
N ASP A 102 -36.43 28.39 0.59
CA ASP A 102 -36.82 27.30 1.50
C ASP A 102 -36.27 25.95 1.04
N PHE A 103 -36.38 25.63 -0.25
CA PHE A 103 -35.86 24.38 -0.82
C PHE A 103 -34.32 24.30 -0.75
N SER A 104 -33.63 25.41 -1.06
CA SER A 104 -32.17 25.49 -0.95
C SER A 104 -31.71 25.28 0.49
N TRP A 105 -32.41 25.86 1.47
CA TRP A 105 -32.14 25.64 2.89
C TRP A 105 -32.50 24.23 3.37
N ALA A 106 -33.55 23.60 2.84
CA ALA A 106 -33.86 22.20 3.14
C ALA A 106 -32.73 21.25 2.74
N SER A 107 -32.01 21.57 1.65
CA SER A 107 -30.78 20.86 1.30
C SER A 107 -29.61 21.22 2.22
N GLY A 108 -29.37 22.52 2.45
CA GLY A 108 -28.21 23.00 3.21
C GLY A 108 -28.23 22.65 4.71
N ILE A 109 -29.39 22.74 5.37
CA ILE A 109 -29.52 22.60 6.83
C ILE A 109 -29.11 21.22 7.35
N TYR A 110 -29.26 20.19 6.51
CA TYR A 110 -28.74 18.84 6.76
C TYR A 110 -27.26 18.86 7.18
N TYR A 111 -26.43 19.65 6.47
CA TYR A 111 -24.99 19.66 6.70
C TYR A 111 -24.58 20.37 7.99
N PHE A 112 -25.43 21.27 8.53
CA PHE A 112 -25.21 21.84 9.87
C PHE A 112 -25.40 20.75 10.94
N GLY A 113 -26.50 20.00 10.86
CA GLY A 113 -26.73 18.86 11.77
C GLY A 113 -25.62 17.82 11.69
N TYR A 114 -25.22 17.48 10.46
CA TYR A 114 -24.13 16.54 10.18
C TYR A 114 -22.80 17.01 10.77
N LEU A 115 -22.44 18.28 10.59
CA LEU A 115 -21.19 18.85 11.13
C LEU A 115 -21.18 18.87 12.67
N ILE A 116 -22.27 19.32 13.29
CA ILE A 116 -22.39 19.41 14.76
C ILE A 116 -22.31 18.02 15.39
N ALA A 117 -23.00 17.02 14.82
CA ALA A 117 -23.09 15.69 15.39
C ALA A 117 -21.87 14.80 15.09
N SER A 118 -21.02 15.16 14.11
CA SER A 118 -19.86 14.35 13.71
C SER A 118 -18.85 14.13 14.85
N TYR A 119 -18.57 15.16 15.66
CA TYR A 119 -17.65 15.03 16.79
C TYR A 119 -18.24 14.14 17.91
N PRO A 120 -19.46 14.41 18.43
CA PRO A 120 -20.10 13.51 19.40
C PRO A 120 -20.22 12.07 18.91
N ALA A 121 -20.56 11.86 17.64
CA ALA A 121 -20.65 10.54 17.04
C ALA A 121 -19.32 9.79 17.09
N GLY A 122 -18.21 10.45 16.77
CA GLY A 122 -16.86 9.89 16.90
C GLY A 122 -16.55 9.44 18.33
N VAL A 123 -16.89 10.24 19.34
CA VAL A 123 -16.69 9.91 20.76
C VAL A 123 -17.52 8.70 21.19
N ILE A 124 -18.79 8.64 20.78
CA ILE A 124 -19.69 7.52 21.11
C ILE A 124 -19.14 6.21 20.55
N MET A 125 -18.64 6.20 19.32
CA MET A 125 -18.12 4.98 18.67
C MET A 125 -16.82 4.45 19.28
N VAL A 126 -16.08 5.28 20.00
CA VAL A 126 -14.90 4.82 20.77
C VAL A 126 -15.32 4.22 22.12
N ARG A 127 -16.45 4.67 22.69
CA ARG A 127 -16.91 4.23 24.01
C ARG A 127 -17.85 3.03 23.94
N TRP A 128 -18.65 2.92 22.88
CA TRP A 128 -19.70 1.92 22.72
C TRP A 128 -19.39 0.96 21.59
N ARG A 129 -20.18 -0.12 21.51
CA ARG A 129 -20.03 -1.19 20.52
C ARG A 129 -20.34 -0.64 19.12
N VAL A 130 -19.31 -0.52 18.28
CA VAL A 130 -19.36 0.17 16.98
C VAL A 130 -20.48 -0.34 16.08
N GLY A 131 -20.64 -1.66 15.94
CA GLY A 131 -21.66 -2.26 15.08
C GLY A 131 -23.08 -1.90 15.54
N LYS A 132 -23.33 -1.98 16.86
CA LYS A 132 -24.62 -1.60 17.45
C LYS A 132 -24.89 -0.09 17.40
N THR A 133 -23.86 0.73 17.59
CA THR A 133 -23.98 2.19 17.44
C THR A 133 -24.35 2.56 16.00
N ILE A 134 -23.70 1.95 15.01
CA ILE A 134 -24.04 2.15 13.60
C ILE A 134 -25.48 1.70 13.33
N ALA A 135 -25.87 0.50 13.76
CA ALA A 135 -27.23 -0.01 13.57
C ALA A 135 -28.28 0.93 14.19
N ALA A 136 -28.07 1.40 15.43
CA ALA A 136 -28.97 2.33 16.11
C ALA A 136 -29.05 3.69 15.38
N ALA A 137 -27.92 4.20 14.88
CA ALA A 137 -27.91 5.41 14.07
C ALA A 137 -28.74 5.24 12.79
N VAL A 138 -28.61 4.10 12.10
CA VAL A 138 -29.38 3.80 10.88
C VAL A 138 -30.87 3.64 11.15
N VAL A 139 -31.27 3.05 12.28
CA VAL A 139 -32.68 3.03 12.72
C VAL A 139 -33.20 4.46 12.90
N LEU A 140 -32.52 5.27 13.72
CA LEU A 140 -32.96 6.62 14.04
C LEU A 140 -33.06 7.50 12.79
N TRP A 141 -32.05 7.41 11.94
CA TRP A 141 -32.00 8.10 10.65
C TRP A 141 -33.14 7.67 9.72
N GLY A 142 -33.37 6.35 9.55
CA GLY A 142 -34.48 5.85 8.74
C GLY A 142 -35.85 6.29 9.26
N VAL A 143 -36.05 6.33 10.59
CA VAL A 143 -37.27 6.86 11.22
C VAL A 143 -37.43 8.35 10.93
N VAL A 144 -36.38 9.16 11.08
CA VAL A 144 -36.42 10.59 10.74
C VAL A 144 -36.76 10.79 9.26
N LEU A 145 -36.25 9.94 8.38
CA LEU A 145 -36.57 9.99 6.97
C LEU A 145 -38.06 9.71 6.71
N VAL A 146 -38.63 8.67 7.31
CA VAL A 146 -40.08 8.36 7.26
C VAL A 146 -40.91 9.54 7.76
N LEU A 147 -40.48 10.19 8.84
CA LEU A 147 -41.14 11.38 9.39
C LEU A 147 -41.13 12.58 8.42
N THR A 148 -40.28 12.59 7.39
CA THR A 148 -40.34 13.64 6.35
C THR A 148 -41.71 13.64 5.66
N ALA A 149 -42.35 12.49 5.50
CA ALA A 149 -43.67 12.38 4.87
C ALA A 149 -44.82 13.05 5.66
N THR A 150 -44.61 13.32 6.95
CA THR A 150 -45.61 13.98 7.82
C THR A 150 -45.48 15.50 7.84
N THR A 151 -44.46 16.05 7.18
CA THR A 151 -44.24 17.50 7.12
C THR A 151 -45.31 18.19 6.26
N THR A 152 -45.73 19.38 6.68
CA THR A 152 -46.81 20.17 6.04
C THR A 152 -46.42 21.60 5.71
N ASN A 153 -45.20 22.02 6.03
CA ASN A 153 -44.66 23.35 5.73
C ASN A 153 -43.12 23.34 5.68
N ALA A 154 -42.53 24.45 5.23
CA ALA A 154 -41.08 24.63 5.15
C ALA A 154 -40.36 24.40 6.49
N ALA A 155 -40.88 24.92 7.61
CA ALA A 155 -40.24 24.77 8.92
C ALA A 155 -40.14 23.31 9.36
N GLY A 156 -41.22 22.53 9.16
CA GLY A 156 -41.24 21.09 9.43
C GLY A 156 -40.22 20.34 8.58
N LEU A 157 -40.11 20.66 7.29
CA LEU A 157 -39.09 20.09 6.41
C LEU A 157 -37.69 20.42 6.92
N LEU A 158 -37.38 21.69 7.19
CA LEU A 158 -36.07 22.13 7.69
C LEU A 158 -35.67 21.41 8.99
N ALA A 159 -36.61 21.28 9.93
CA ALA A 159 -36.36 20.59 11.21
C ALA A 159 -36.00 19.12 11.00
N VAL A 160 -36.81 18.39 10.22
CA VAL A 160 -36.54 16.97 9.92
C VAL A 160 -35.20 16.82 9.20
N ARG A 161 -34.87 17.72 8.26
CA ARG A 161 -33.58 17.71 7.55
C ARG A 161 -32.38 17.95 8.46
N PHE A 162 -32.50 18.85 9.43
CA PHE A 162 -31.45 19.06 10.43
C PHE A 162 -31.20 17.78 11.24
N PHE A 163 -32.26 17.16 11.77
CA PHE A 163 -32.15 15.92 12.55
C PHE A 163 -31.70 14.72 11.71
N LEU A 164 -32.03 14.70 10.41
CA LEU A 164 -31.49 13.71 9.48
C LEU A 164 -29.96 13.82 9.43
N GLY A 165 -29.43 15.04 9.32
CA GLY A 165 -27.98 15.28 9.40
C GLY A 165 -27.36 14.82 10.73
N VAL A 166 -28.04 15.09 11.85
CA VAL A 166 -27.57 14.64 13.18
C VAL A 166 -27.49 13.13 13.29
N THR A 167 -28.51 12.43 12.80
CA THR A 167 -28.63 10.97 12.92
C THR A 167 -27.77 10.21 11.90
N GLU A 168 -27.47 10.80 10.73
CA GLU A 168 -26.54 10.25 9.75
C GLU A 168 -25.06 10.42 10.11
N ALA A 169 -24.71 11.36 10.99
CA ALA A 169 -23.32 11.67 11.36
C ALA A 169 -22.43 10.46 11.71
N PRO A 170 -22.91 9.41 12.42
CA PRO A 170 -22.07 8.28 12.82
C PRO A 170 -21.63 7.35 11.70
N ILE A 171 -22.33 7.29 10.56
CA ILE A 171 -22.11 6.20 9.57
C ILE A 171 -20.70 6.24 8.96
N ALA A 172 -20.28 7.36 8.38
CA ALA A 172 -18.98 7.49 7.72
C ALA A 172 -17.77 7.27 8.66
N PRO A 173 -17.71 7.91 9.85
CA PRO A 173 -16.65 7.61 10.81
C PRO A 173 -16.77 6.18 11.37
N GLY A 174 -17.98 5.63 11.52
CA GLY A 174 -18.18 4.26 11.97
C GLY A 174 -17.66 3.21 11.01
N LEU A 175 -17.99 3.35 9.71
CA LEU A 175 -17.43 2.49 8.66
C LEU A 175 -15.91 2.59 8.59
N THR A 176 -15.35 3.77 8.86
CA THR A 176 -13.89 3.98 8.90
C THR A 176 -13.25 3.23 10.08
N VAL A 177 -13.88 3.25 11.25
CA VAL A 177 -13.44 2.48 12.41
C VAL A 177 -13.52 0.97 12.13
N VAL A 178 -14.60 0.50 11.49
CA VAL A 178 -14.73 -0.91 11.07
C VAL A 178 -13.60 -1.29 10.11
N VAL A 179 -13.26 -0.44 9.13
CA VAL A 179 -12.13 -0.71 8.23
C VAL A 179 -10.81 -0.83 9.00
N ALA A 180 -10.56 0.08 9.95
CA ALA A 180 -9.36 0.04 10.76
C ALA A 180 -9.25 -1.22 11.66
N MET A 181 -10.39 -1.75 12.13
CA MET A 181 -10.48 -2.94 12.97
C MET A 181 -10.25 -4.25 12.22
N TRP A 182 -10.49 -4.30 10.91
CA TRP A 182 -10.54 -5.55 10.15
C TRP A 182 -9.47 -5.68 9.05
N TYR A 183 -8.85 -4.57 8.63
CA TYR A 183 -7.94 -4.53 7.49
C TYR A 183 -6.60 -3.91 7.83
N LYS A 184 -5.50 -4.45 7.28
CA LYS A 184 -4.14 -3.92 7.47
C LYS A 184 -4.01 -2.49 6.93
N ARG A 185 -3.11 -1.64 7.46
CA ARG A 185 -2.96 -0.23 6.98
C ARG A 185 -2.80 -0.10 5.46
N ALA A 186 -2.04 -1.00 4.83
CA ALA A 186 -1.86 -1.03 3.38
C ALA A 186 -3.13 -1.42 2.60
N GLU A 187 -4.07 -2.10 3.26
CA GLU A 187 -5.32 -2.61 2.69
C GLU A 187 -6.45 -1.57 2.76
N GLN A 188 -6.46 -0.70 3.77
CA GLN A 188 -7.56 0.22 4.08
C GLN A 188 -7.95 1.18 2.93
N PRO A 189 -7.02 1.80 2.17
CA PRO A 189 -7.40 2.79 1.14
C PRO A 189 -8.32 2.21 0.06
N LEU A 190 -8.08 0.96 -0.36
CA LEU A 190 -8.91 0.29 -1.36
C LEU A 190 -10.31 0.00 -0.81
N ARG A 191 -10.43 -0.35 0.48
CA ARG A 191 -11.71 -0.64 1.13
C ARG A 191 -12.52 0.63 1.31
N HIS A 192 -11.85 1.73 1.66
CA HIS A 192 -12.46 3.07 1.65
C HIS A 192 -13.05 3.44 0.30
N ALA A 193 -12.32 3.19 -0.79
CA ALA A 193 -12.85 3.39 -2.14
C ALA A 193 -14.03 2.44 -2.44
N ALA A 194 -13.94 1.17 -2.04
CA ALA A 194 -14.95 0.15 -2.35
C ALA A 194 -16.32 0.47 -1.72
N TRP A 195 -16.38 0.83 -0.43
CA TRP A 195 -17.68 1.20 0.17
C TRP A 195 -18.17 2.57 -0.33
N TYR A 196 -17.28 3.47 -0.73
CA TYR A 196 -17.66 4.76 -1.33
C TYR A 196 -18.36 4.61 -2.68
N LEU A 197 -18.09 3.53 -3.44
CA LEU A 197 -18.82 3.22 -4.69
C LEU A 197 -20.34 3.06 -4.47
N GLY A 198 -20.80 2.84 -3.24
CA GLY A 198 -22.22 2.89 -2.89
C GLY A 198 -22.89 4.21 -3.29
N ASN A 199 -22.16 5.32 -3.32
CA ASN A 199 -22.64 6.64 -3.75
C ASN A 199 -23.23 6.62 -5.17
N THR A 200 -22.44 6.19 -6.17
CA THR A 200 -22.89 6.18 -7.56
C THR A 200 -24.00 5.15 -7.80
N THR A 201 -23.93 4.01 -7.11
CA THR A 201 -24.96 2.97 -7.17
C THR A 201 -26.29 3.47 -6.62
N ALA A 202 -26.27 4.26 -5.54
CA ALA A 202 -27.45 4.85 -4.94
C ALA A 202 -28.19 5.80 -5.89
N GLY A 203 -27.47 6.60 -6.67
CA GLY A 203 -28.09 7.46 -7.68
C GLY A 203 -28.78 6.66 -8.80
N ILE A 204 -28.13 5.59 -9.30
CA ILE A 204 -28.70 4.70 -10.33
C ILE A 204 -29.98 4.04 -9.81
N VAL A 205 -29.88 3.34 -8.68
CA VAL A 205 -31.00 2.60 -8.07
C VAL A 205 -32.09 3.57 -7.60
N GLY A 206 -31.70 4.72 -7.07
CA GLY A 206 -32.62 5.73 -6.57
C GLY A 206 -33.49 6.37 -7.64
N GLY A 207 -32.93 6.72 -8.80
CA GLY A 207 -33.72 7.24 -9.91
C GLY A 207 -34.70 6.19 -10.48
N LEU A 208 -34.30 4.91 -10.54
CA LEU A 208 -35.16 3.82 -10.98
C LEU A 208 -36.28 3.53 -9.97
N ALA A 209 -35.95 3.53 -8.68
CA ALA A 209 -36.93 3.37 -7.62
C ALA A 209 -37.91 4.54 -7.59
N ALA A 210 -37.42 5.78 -7.70
CA ALA A 210 -38.27 6.97 -7.78
C ALA A 210 -39.18 6.94 -9.02
N TYR A 211 -38.69 6.48 -10.17
CA TYR A 211 -39.50 6.27 -11.37
C TYR A 211 -40.65 5.28 -11.10
N GLY A 212 -40.36 4.13 -10.49
CA GLY A 212 -41.39 3.16 -10.11
C GLY A 212 -42.40 3.74 -9.13
N ILE A 213 -41.93 4.46 -8.11
CA ILE A 213 -42.77 5.11 -7.09
C ILE A 213 -43.63 6.22 -7.69
N GLY A 214 -43.17 6.89 -8.75
CA GLY A 214 -43.92 7.92 -9.47
C GLY A 214 -45.23 7.44 -10.11
N HIS A 215 -45.46 6.12 -10.21
CA HIS A 215 -46.70 5.53 -10.74
C HIS A 215 -47.72 5.16 -9.65
N ILE A 216 -47.44 5.46 -8.37
CA ILE A 216 -48.34 5.09 -7.27
C ILE A 216 -49.54 6.04 -7.24
N ASP A 217 -50.72 5.48 -7.48
CA ASP A 217 -52.01 6.16 -7.34
C ASP A 217 -52.63 5.81 -5.98
N GLY A 218 -52.49 6.69 -4.98
CA GLY A 218 -53.12 6.52 -3.67
C GLY A 218 -52.55 7.36 -2.54
N ILE A 219 -51.29 7.77 -2.65
CA ILE A 219 -50.64 8.74 -1.77
C ILE A 219 -49.80 9.70 -2.63
N ALA A 220 -49.55 10.91 -2.14
CA ALA A 220 -48.66 11.84 -2.83
C ALA A 220 -47.30 11.17 -3.09
N ALA A 221 -46.86 11.13 -4.34
CA ALA A 221 -45.71 10.33 -4.76
C ALA A 221 -44.43 10.71 -4.00
N TRP A 222 -44.25 11.99 -3.65
CA TRP A 222 -43.12 12.41 -2.81
C TRP A 222 -43.15 11.82 -1.39
N LYS A 223 -44.34 11.66 -0.79
CA LYS A 223 -44.48 10.99 0.51
C LYS A 223 -44.13 9.52 0.39
N ALA A 224 -44.57 8.87 -0.68
CA ALA A 224 -44.24 7.47 -0.96
C ALA A 224 -42.73 7.24 -1.02
N VAL A 225 -41.96 8.14 -1.65
CA VAL A 225 -40.50 8.05 -1.70
C VAL A 225 -39.89 8.01 -0.29
N PHE A 226 -40.25 8.94 0.60
CA PHE A 226 -39.70 8.97 1.96
C PHE A 226 -40.16 7.79 2.83
N LEU A 227 -41.41 7.35 2.68
CA LEU A 227 -41.93 6.18 3.39
C LEU A 227 -41.22 4.89 2.95
N ILE A 228 -41.04 4.69 1.65
CA ILE A 228 -40.39 3.50 1.10
C ILE A 228 -38.90 3.51 1.41
N PHE A 229 -38.19 4.60 1.09
CA PHE A 229 -36.75 4.69 1.33
C PHE A 229 -36.46 4.57 2.83
N GLY A 230 -37.14 5.36 3.67
CA GLY A 230 -36.96 5.31 5.12
C GLY A 230 -37.35 3.95 5.72
N GLY A 231 -38.45 3.36 5.25
CA GLY A 231 -38.87 2.02 5.66
C GLY A 231 -37.84 0.95 5.29
N THR A 232 -37.27 1.02 4.09
CA THR A 232 -36.20 0.11 3.66
C THR A 232 -34.89 0.33 4.42
N THR A 233 -34.54 1.58 4.76
CA THR A 233 -33.40 1.91 5.62
C THR A 233 -33.58 1.34 7.03
N VAL A 234 -34.79 1.47 7.61
CA VAL A 234 -35.13 0.84 8.90
C VAL A 234 -35.07 -0.69 8.80
N ALA A 235 -35.61 -1.29 7.74
CA ALA A 235 -35.52 -2.74 7.54
C ALA A 235 -34.06 -3.20 7.41
N TRP A 236 -33.24 -2.46 6.66
CA TRP A 236 -31.81 -2.72 6.51
C TRP A 236 -31.05 -2.62 7.83
N SER A 237 -31.42 -1.69 8.70
CA SER A 237 -30.80 -1.53 10.03
C SER A 237 -30.94 -2.78 10.92
N VAL A 238 -32.06 -3.52 10.79
CA VAL A 238 -32.27 -4.81 11.45
C VAL A 238 -31.25 -5.83 10.92
N GLY A 239 -31.00 -5.82 9.62
CA GLY A 239 -29.93 -6.58 8.99
C GLY A 239 -28.56 -6.21 9.54
N ILE A 240 -28.21 -4.92 9.55
CA ILE A 240 -26.92 -4.42 10.10
C ILE A 240 -26.71 -4.90 11.54
N PHE A 241 -27.75 -4.88 12.38
CA PHE A 241 -27.66 -5.31 13.76
C PHE A 241 -27.09 -6.74 13.91
N TRP A 242 -27.42 -7.65 12.99
CA TRP A 242 -26.91 -9.03 13.00
C TRP A 242 -25.69 -9.23 12.11
N LEU A 243 -25.65 -8.57 10.96
CA LEU A 243 -24.62 -8.74 9.93
C LEU A 243 -23.30 -8.07 10.29
N LEU A 244 -23.33 -6.92 10.98
CA LEU A 244 -22.14 -6.13 11.30
C LEU A 244 -21.61 -6.49 12.71
N PRO A 245 -20.52 -7.28 12.82
CA PRO A 245 -19.91 -7.60 14.11
C PRO A 245 -19.24 -6.38 14.74
N ASP A 246 -19.29 -6.29 16.07
CA ASP A 246 -18.68 -5.18 16.82
C ASP A 246 -17.15 -5.25 16.85
N VAL A 247 -16.60 -6.46 16.92
CA VAL A 247 -15.15 -6.74 16.96
C VAL A 247 -14.86 -8.08 16.26
N PRO A 248 -13.63 -8.32 15.77
CA PRO A 248 -13.29 -9.60 15.15
C PRO A 248 -13.53 -10.83 16.03
N MET A 249 -13.43 -10.69 17.36
CA MET A 249 -13.70 -11.78 18.32
C MET A 249 -15.17 -12.20 18.43
N SER A 250 -16.12 -11.33 18.06
CA SER A 250 -17.56 -11.61 18.08
C SER A 250 -18.12 -11.95 16.69
N ALA A 251 -17.23 -12.13 15.70
CA ALA A 251 -17.59 -12.39 14.31
C ALA A 251 -18.35 -13.71 14.13
N TRP A 252 -19.66 -13.61 13.90
CA TRP A 252 -20.54 -14.77 13.79
C TRP A 252 -20.20 -15.70 12.60
N PHE A 253 -19.60 -15.16 11.53
CA PHE A 253 -19.22 -15.90 10.33
C PHE A 253 -17.81 -16.53 10.38
N LEU A 254 -17.02 -16.24 11.43
CA LEU A 254 -15.69 -16.83 11.64
C LEU A 254 -15.74 -17.91 12.72
N THR A 255 -14.98 -19.00 12.50
CA THR A 255 -14.75 -20.03 13.53
C THR A 255 -13.94 -19.46 14.70
N LYS A 256 -13.99 -20.10 15.88
CA LYS A 256 -13.22 -19.63 17.06
C LYS A 256 -11.72 -19.45 16.75
N ALA A 257 -11.11 -20.39 16.02
CA ALA A 257 -9.73 -20.30 15.58
C ALA A 257 -9.50 -19.16 14.57
N ASP A 258 -10.39 -19.00 13.57
CA ASP A 258 -10.27 -17.92 12.59
C ASP A 258 -10.43 -16.52 13.22
N ARG A 259 -11.20 -16.38 14.31
CA ARG A 259 -11.36 -15.10 15.04
C ARG A 259 -10.07 -14.63 15.67
N ALA A 260 -9.36 -15.52 16.37
CA ALA A 260 -8.05 -15.22 16.93
C ALA A 260 -7.04 -14.85 15.82
N LYS A 261 -7.13 -15.54 14.67
CA LYS A 261 -6.34 -15.24 13.47
C LYS A 261 -6.68 -13.89 12.82
N ALA A 262 -7.95 -13.49 12.82
CA ALA A 262 -8.39 -12.18 12.34
C ALA A 262 -7.91 -11.03 13.23
N VAL A 263 -7.83 -11.24 14.56
CA VAL A 263 -7.26 -10.25 15.49
C VAL A 263 -5.76 -10.12 15.30
N SER A 264 -5.03 -11.23 15.23
CA SER A 264 -3.57 -11.22 15.01
C SER A 264 -3.19 -10.58 13.67
N ARG A 265 -3.99 -10.76 12.62
CA ARG A 265 -3.81 -10.06 11.33
C ARG A 265 -3.68 -8.54 11.43
N VAL A 266 -4.45 -7.93 12.31
CA VAL A 266 -4.51 -6.47 12.49
C VAL A 266 -3.74 -6.02 13.73
N ARG A 267 -3.10 -6.94 14.47
CA ARG A 267 -2.26 -6.63 15.63
C ARG A 267 -1.14 -5.65 15.25
N ASP A 268 -0.53 -5.85 14.08
CA ASP A 268 0.51 -4.98 13.52
C ASP A 268 -0.01 -3.61 13.07
N ASN A 269 -1.33 -3.44 12.92
CA ASN A 269 -1.88 -2.12 12.64
C ASN A 269 -1.62 -1.14 13.77
N MET A 270 -1.20 -1.61 14.95
CA MET A 270 -0.90 -0.77 16.10
C MET A 270 -2.05 0.21 16.33
N THR A 271 -3.30 -0.28 16.22
CA THR A 271 -4.51 0.48 16.60
C THR A 271 -4.48 0.81 18.11
N GLY A 272 -3.54 0.20 18.84
CA GLY A 272 -3.12 0.53 20.20
C GLY A 272 -1.94 1.51 20.36
N ILE A 273 -1.39 2.14 19.31
CA ILE A 273 -0.78 3.47 19.49
C ILE A 273 -1.85 4.49 19.09
N LYS A 274 -2.93 4.52 19.89
CA LYS A 274 -3.62 5.78 20.09
C LYS A 274 -2.58 6.68 20.73
N ASN A 275 -2.00 7.61 19.96
CA ASN A 275 -1.29 8.69 20.61
C ASN A 275 -2.38 9.51 21.31
N ASN A 276 -2.58 9.25 22.60
CA ASN A 276 -3.57 9.95 23.41
C ASN A 276 -3.20 11.43 23.59
N GLU A 277 -1.98 11.79 23.21
CA GLU A 277 -1.47 13.15 23.26
C GLU A 277 -1.80 13.91 21.97
N PHE A 278 -2.72 14.86 22.10
CA PHE A 278 -2.98 15.84 21.07
C PHE A 278 -1.80 16.83 20.97
N LYS A 279 -1.05 16.76 19.87
CA LYS A 279 0.15 17.59 19.67
C LYS A 279 -0.19 18.92 19.00
N TRP A 280 -0.29 19.99 19.78
CA TRP A 280 -0.64 21.33 19.27
C TRP A 280 0.29 21.82 18.14
N HIS A 281 1.59 21.50 18.18
CA HIS A 281 2.52 21.89 17.12
C HIS A 281 2.15 21.26 15.77
N GLN A 282 1.69 20.00 15.73
CA GLN A 282 1.24 19.34 14.51
C GLN A 282 -0.06 19.96 13.97
N CYS A 283 -0.95 20.39 14.87
CA CYS A 283 -2.17 21.12 14.50
C CYS A 283 -1.82 22.48 13.88
N ARG A 284 -0.92 23.25 14.51
CA ARG A 284 -0.42 24.53 13.95
C ARG A 284 0.29 24.29 12.61
N GLU A 285 1.05 23.21 12.48
CA GLU A 285 1.67 22.86 11.21
C GLU A 285 0.63 22.54 10.13
N ALA A 286 -0.42 21.78 10.44
CA ALA A 286 -1.52 21.50 9.50
C ALA A 286 -2.16 22.80 8.97
N LEU A 287 -2.39 23.77 9.86
CA LEU A 287 -3.01 25.06 9.53
C LEU A 287 -2.10 25.98 8.70
N LEU A 288 -0.78 25.87 8.86
CA LEU A 288 0.20 26.65 8.10
C LEU A 288 0.71 25.91 6.86
N ASP A 289 0.30 24.67 6.64
CA ASP A 289 0.73 23.87 5.49
C ASP A 289 -0.06 24.24 4.23
N VAL A 290 0.67 24.66 3.20
CA VAL A 290 0.10 25.08 1.92
C VAL A 290 -0.64 23.92 1.25
N GLN A 291 -0.15 22.68 1.42
CA GLN A 291 -0.80 21.50 0.85
C GLN A 291 -2.20 21.26 1.45
N THR A 292 -2.39 21.55 2.73
CA THR A 292 -3.70 21.47 3.40
C THR A 292 -4.72 22.36 2.72
N TRP A 293 -4.34 23.60 2.41
CA TRP A 293 -5.23 24.57 1.78
C TRP A 293 -5.49 24.27 0.31
N PHE A 294 -4.53 23.71 -0.43
CA PHE A 294 -4.80 23.18 -1.77
C PHE A 294 -5.89 22.10 -1.73
N VAL A 295 -5.78 21.15 -0.81
CA VAL A 295 -6.78 20.09 -0.62
C VAL A 295 -8.13 20.68 -0.22
N ALA A 296 -8.18 21.63 0.72
CA ALA A 296 -9.40 22.28 1.16
C ALA A 296 -10.10 23.04 0.03
N VAL A 297 -9.34 23.77 -0.80
CA VAL A 297 -9.89 24.49 -1.97
C VAL A 297 -10.40 23.52 -3.02
N ILE A 298 -9.67 22.44 -3.33
CA ILE A 298 -10.15 21.40 -4.26
C ILE A 298 -11.44 20.75 -3.73
N GLN A 299 -11.51 20.50 -2.43
CA GLN A 299 -12.70 19.95 -1.77
C GLN A 299 -13.89 20.91 -1.89
N LEU A 300 -13.71 22.21 -1.61
CA LEU A 300 -14.75 23.24 -1.81
C LEU A 300 -15.21 23.32 -3.27
N CYS A 301 -14.26 23.37 -4.22
CA CYS A 301 -14.53 23.43 -5.65
C CYS A 301 -15.31 22.22 -6.17
N SER A 302 -15.22 21.07 -5.50
CA SER A 302 -16.00 19.87 -5.80
C SER A 302 -17.34 19.87 -5.07
N SER A 303 -17.37 20.29 -3.81
CA SER A 303 -18.54 20.23 -2.94
C SER A 303 -19.60 21.30 -3.23
N ILE A 304 -19.23 22.50 -3.70
CA ILE A 304 -20.19 23.52 -4.11
C ILE A 304 -21.04 23.03 -5.30
N PRO A 305 -20.43 22.56 -6.41
CA PRO A 305 -21.19 21.91 -7.49
C PRO A 305 -21.97 20.69 -7.02
N ASN A 306 -21.39 19.86 -6.14
CA ASN A 306 -22.07 18.68 -5.60
C ASN A 306 -23.40 19.04 -4.92
N GLY A 307 -23.39 20.00 -3.99
CA GLY A 307 -24.61 20.39 -3.27
C GLY A 307 -25.70 20.90 -4.21
N GLY A 308 -25.33 21.72 -5.20
CA GLY A 308 -26.25 22.24 -6.21
C GLY A 308 -26.84 21.15 -7.11
N VAL A 309 -25.98 20.42 -7.82
CA VAL A 309 -26.40 19.37 -8.78
C VAL A 309 -27.19 18.26 -8.11
N HIS A 310 -26.81 17.86 -6.89
CA HIS A 310 -27.49 16.79 -6.18
C HIS A 310 -28.93 17.17 -5.78
N SER A 311 -29.15 18.43 -5.39
CA SER A 311 -30.43 18.89 -4.86
C SER A 311 -31.36 19.40 -5.95
N PHE A 312 -30.80 20.04 -6.97
CA PHE A 312 -31.54 20.61 -8.10
C PHE A 312 -31.53 19.73 -9.35
N GLY A 313 -30.83 18.59 -9.35
CA GLY A 313 -30.63 17.76 -10.54
C GLY A 313 -31.91 17.40 -11.29
N SER A 314 -32.93 16.89 -10.59
CA SER A 314 -34.22 16.57 -11.20
C SER A 314 -34.94 17.82 -11.72
N ILE A 315 -34.89 18.92 -10.96
CA ILE A 315 -35.51 20.20 -11.35
C ILE A 315 -34.83 20.75 -12.63
N VAL A 316 -33.51 20.65 -12.70
CA VAL A 316 -32.72 21.10 -13.85
C VAL A 316 -33.02 20.25 -15.08
N ILE A 317 -33.04 18.92 -14.96
CA ILE A 317 -33.33 18.01 -16.08
C ILE A 317 -34.77 18.21 -16.57
N GLU A 318 -35.76 18.26 -15.66
CA GLU A 318 -37.15 18.56 -16.03
C GLU A 318 -37.26 19.94 -16.70
N GLY A 319 -36.53 20.93 -16.17
CA GLY A 319 -36.41 22.27 -16.74
C GLY A 319 -35.78 22.35 -18.14
N MET A 320 -35.17 21.26 -18.64
CA MET A 320 -34.74 21.15 -20.04
C MET A 320 -35.89 20.76 -21.00
N GLY A 321 -37.08 20.46 -20.48
CA GLY A 321 -38.25 20.05 -21.26
C GLY A 321 -38.45 18.53 -21.34
N PHE A 322 -37.96 17.78 -20.35
CA PHE A 322 -38.29 16.36 -20.18
C PHE A 322 -39.46 16.20 -19.22
N GLY A 323 -40.35 15.23 -19.46
CA GLY A 323 -41.45 14.93 -18.54
C GLY A 323 -40.93 14.36 -17.21
N GLN A 324 -41.70 14.53 -16.14
CA GLN A 324 -41.35 14.12 -14.77
C GLN A 324 -40.78 12.69 -14.67
N LEU A 325 -41.51 11.69 -15.19
CA LEU A 325 -41.07 10.28 -15.15
C LEU A 325 -39.80 10.05 -15.99
N THR A 326 -39.73 10.63 -17.20
CA THR A 326 -38.53 10.57 -18.04
C THR A 326 -37.32 11.20 -17.36
N THR A 327 -37.52 12.30 -16.63
CA THR A 327 -36.47 12.96 -15.84
C THR A 327 -35.88 12.02 -14.80
N LEU A 328 -36.69 11.24 -14.07
CA LEU A 328 -36.20 10.28 -13.07
C LEU A 328 -35.34 9.17 -13.70
N LEU A 329 -35.77 8.64 -14.86
CA LEU A 329 -34.98 7.67 -15.66
C LEU A 329 -33.65 8.26 -16.15
N LEU A 330 -33.68 9.47 -16.70
CA LEU A 330 -32.50 10.17 -17.18
C LEU A 330 -31.52 10.48 -16.04
N GLN A 331 -32.04 10.72 -14.84
CA GLN A 331 -31.24 10.92 -13.65
C GLN A 331 -30.43 9.64 -13.33
N SER A 332 -31.05 8.44 -13.37
CA SER A 332 -30.32 7.17 -13.27
C SER A 332 -29.25 7.01 -14.34
N ALA A 333 -29.54 7.38 -15.59
CA ALA A 333 -28.56 7.34 -16.68
C ALA A 333 -27.37 8.28 -16.43
N SER A 334 -27.61 9.46 -15.85
CA SER A 334 -26.53 10.39 -15.49
C SER A 334 -25.58 9.83 -14.43
N TYR A 335 -26.11 9.09 -13.45
CA TYR A 335 -25.29 8.41 -12.45
C TYR A 335 -24.52 7.19 -13.01
N LEU A 336 -25.04 6.53 -14.04
CA LEU A 336 -24.30 5.49 -14.76
C LEU A 336 -23.07 6.08 -15.48
N VAL A 337 -23.24 7.22 -16.15
CA VAL A 337 -22.11 7.95 -16.75
C VAL A 337 -21.11 8.38 -15.68
N GLN A 338 -21.60 8.91 -14.56
CA GLN A 338 -20.76 9.26 -13.42
C GLN A 338 -19.96 8.06 -12.89
N LEU A 339 -20.59 6.88 -12.75
CA LEU A 339 -19.90 5.65 -12.32
C LEU A 339 -18.76 5.30 -13.26
N VAL A 340 -18.98 5.33 -14.59
CA VAL A 340 -17.94 5.06 -15.58
C VAL A 340 -16.79 6.06 -15.45
N LEU A 341 -17.07 7.35 -15.31
CA LEU A 341 -16.05 8.39 -15.15
C LEU A 341 -15.24 8.21 -13.86
N VAL A 342 -15.90 7.86 -12.75
CA VAL A 342 -15.23 7.54 -11.48
C VAL A 342 -14.33 6.33 -11.63
N LEU A 343 -14.79 5.25 -12.27
CA LEU A 343 -13.99 4.04 -12.50
C LEU A 343 -12.78 4.33 -13.40
N VAL A 344 -12.96 5.06 -14.50
CA VAL A 344 -11.86 5.45 -15.40
C VAL A 344 -10.83 6.32 -14.67
N GLY A 345 -11.29 7.34 -13.94
CA GLY A 345 -10.41 8.25 -13.21
C GLY A 345 -9.61 7.55 -12.11
N THR A 346 -10.27 6.69 -11.31
CA THR A 346 -9.63 5.97 -10.20
C THR A 346 -8.73 4.83 -10.69
N ALA A 347 -9.20 3.98 -11.60
CA ALA A 347 -8.41 2.88 -12.17
C ALA A 347 -7.22 3.39 -12.99
N GLY A 348 -7.42 4.43 -13.79
CA GLY A 348 -6.36 5.09 -14.55
C GLY A 348 -5.27 5.66 -13.62
N SER A 349 -5.66 6.41 -12.59
CA SER A 349 -4.70 6.97 -11.62
C SER A 349 -3.94 5.91 -10.81
N THR A 350 -4.50 4.71 -10.69
CA THR A 350 -3.90 3.57 -9.99
C THR A 350 -2.92 2.84 -10.91
N ARG A 351 -3.28 2.65 -12.19
CA ARG A 351 -2.44 1.95 -13.17
C ARG A 351 -1.20 2.76 -13.57
N PHE A 352 -1.30 4.08 -13.64
CA PHE A 352 -0.19 4.94 -14.02
C PHE A 352 0.43 5.63 -12.80
N ARG A 353 1.71 5.35 -12.52
CA ARG A 353 2.41 5.92 -11.35
C ARG A 353 2.52 7.44 -11.46
N ASN A 354 2.33 8.12 -10.33
CA ASN A 354 2.48 9.57 -10.19
C ASN A 354 1.57 10.43 -11.11
N THR A 355 0.33 9.95 -11.37
CA THR A 355 -0.62 10.62 -12.28
C THR A 355 -1.88 11.22 -11.63
N ARG A 356 -2.10 11.02 -10.32
CA ARG A 356 -3.35 11.40 -9.63
C ARG A 356 -3.80 12.85 -9.90
N THR A 357 -2.88 13.81 -9.82
CA THR A 357 -3.20 15.23 -10.07
C THR A 357 -3.54 15.53 -11.53
N TYR A 358 -3.01 14.77 -12.49
CA TYR A 358 -3.41 14.90 -13.91
C TYR A 358 -4.84 14.42 -14.13
N PHE A 359 -5.20 13.25 -13.58
CA PHE A 359 -6.58 12.77 -13.62
C PHE A 359 -7.54 13.77 -12.98
N MET A 360 -7.18 14.34 -11.83
CA MET A 360 -8.01 15.37 -11.19
C MET A 360 -8.21 16.61 -12.06
N THR A 361 -7.15 17.04 -12.74
CA THR A 361 -7.17 18.16 -13.68
C THR A 361 -8.08 17.86 -14.88
N VAL A 362 -7.96 16.68 -15.48
CA VAL A 362 -8.81 16.24 -16.59
C VAL A 362 -10.28 16.17 -16.18
N ASN A 363 -10.59 15.62 -15.00
CA ASN A 363 -11.96 15.55 -14.49
C ASN A 363 -12.59 16.94 -14.33
N PHE A 364 -11.85 17.92 -13.80
CA PHE A 364 -12.34 19.29 -13.74
C PHE A 364 -12.48 19.94 -15.11
N ALA A 365 -11.57 19.68 -16.05
CA ALA A 365 -11.67 20.18 -17.42
C ALA A 365 -12.94 19.66 -18.11
N LEU A 366 -13.21 18.34 -18.00
CA LEU A 366 -14.46 17.73 -18.47
C LEU A 366 -15.67 18.39 -17.79
N ALA A 367 -15.60 18.62 -16.47
CA ALA A 367 -16.69 19.24 -15.74
C ALA A 367 -16.99 20.69 -16.22
N VAL A 368 -15.96 21.49 -16.53
CA VAL A 368 -16.10 22.82 -17.14
C VAL A 368 -16.79 22.73 -18.49
N VAL A 369 -16.37 21.82 -19.36
CA VAL A 369 -17.00 21.60 -20.68
C VAL A 369 -18.46 21.21 -20.51
N GLY A 370 -18.75 20.27 -19.61
CA GLY A 370 -20.11 19.83 -19.31
C GLY A 370 -21.01 20.98 -18.85
N ALA A 371 -20.60 21.73 -17.83
CA ALA A 371 -21.36 22.89 -17.33
C ALA A 371 -21.54 23.99 -18.40
N SER A 372 -20.53 24.20 -19.25
CA SER A 372 -20.60 25.14 -20.36
C SER A 372 -21.65 24.73 -21.40
N LEU A 373 -21.73 23.44 -21.73
CA LEU A 373 -22.74 22.91 -22.64
C LEU A 373 -24.16 23.13 -22.11
N VAL A 374 -24.40 22.92 -20.80
CA VAL A 374 -25.73 23.17 -20.21
C VAL A 374 -26.12 24.64 -20.28
N ARG A 375 -25.17 25.54 -20.00
CA ARG A 375 -25.40 26.99 -19.91
C ARG A 375 -25.50 27.69 -21.26
N GLN A 376 -24.68 27.32 -22.24
CA GLN A 376 -24.56 28.06 -23.50
C GLN A 376 -25.44 27.54 -24.63
N ARG A 377 -25.89 26.28 -24.56
CA ARG A 377 -26.73 25.71 -25.62
C ARG A 377 -28.16 26.26 -25.56
N PRO A 378 -28.79 26.54 -26.71
CA PRO A 378 -30.19 26.94 -26.77
C PRO A 378 -31.11 25.95 -26.05
N ALA A 379 -32.23 26.43 -25.53
CA ALA A 379 -33.16 25.60 -24.78
C ALA A 379 -33.75 24.44 -25.61
N GLU A 380 -33.84 24.61 -26.93
CA GLU A 380 -34.31 23.62 -27.90
C GLU A 380 -33.43 22.37 -27.97
N ASP A 381 -32.12 22.52 -27.73
CA ASP A 381 -31.14 21.43 -27.81
C ASP A 381 -31.02 20.68 -26.47
N LYS A 382 -32.15 20.11 -26.03
CA LYS A 382 -32.27 19.46 -24.71
C LYS A 382 -31.33 18.26 -24.52
N TRP A 383 -31.02 17.51 -25.59
CA TRP A 383 -30.12 16.35 -25.52
C TRP A 383 -28.66 16.74 -25.34
N THR A 384 -28.19 17.81 -26.00
CA THR A 384 -26.83 18.33 -25.77
C THR A 384 -26.70 18.92 -24.37
N ARG A 385 -27.73 19.59 -23.87
CA ARG A 385 -27.77 20.09 -22.48
C ARG A 385 -27.74 18.93 -21.48
N PHE A 386 -28.48 17.85 -21.73
CA PHE A 386 -28.43 16.65 -20.89
C PHE A 386 -27.06 15.95 -20.95
N ALA A 387 -26.47 15.80 -22.14
CA ALA A 387 -25.11 15.27 -22.28
C ALA A 387 -24.09 16.13 -21.53
N GLY A 388 -24.22 17.46 -21.61
CA GLY A 388 -23.45 18.42 -20.83
C GLY A 388 -23.59 18.21 -19.32
N TYR A 389 -24.81 17.99 -18.84
CA TYR A 389 -25.07 17.67 -17.44
C TYR A 389 -24.37 16.37 -17.00
N CYS A 390 -24.46 15.30 -17.80
CA CYS A 390 -23.77 14.03 -17.54
C CYS A 390 -22.24 14.19 -17.50
N VAL A 391 -21.66 14.91 -18.46
CA VAL A 391 -20.21 15.18 -18.50
C VAL A 391 -19.79 16.09 -17.35
N SER A 392 -20.66 17.01 -16.91
CA SER A 392 -20.39 17.88 -15.77
C SER A 392 -20.12 17.09 -14.50
N MET A 393 -20.73 15.90 -14.33
CA MET A 393 -20.56 15.02 -13.18
C MET A 393 -19.16 14.40 -13.04
N ALA A 394 -18.26 14.59 -14.02
CA ALA A 394 -16.88 14.10 -13.98
C ALA A 394 -16.10 14.56 -12.73
N PHE A 395 -16.43 15.72 -12.15
CA PHE A 395 -15.75 16.22 -10.96
C PHE A 395 -15.86 15.27 -9.76
N SER A 396 -16.89 14.42 -9.69
CA SER A 396 -17.09 13.53 -8.54
C SER A 396 -15.97 12.50 -8.40
N ALA A 397 -15.31 12.14 -9.50
CA ALA A 397 -14.13 11.28 -9.51
C ALA A 397 -12.95 11.88 -8.73
N ASN A 398 -12.97 13.19 -8.45
CA ASN A 398 -11.91 13.84 -7.67
C ASN A 398 -12.01 13.57 -6.17
N PHE A 399 -13.20 13.26 -5.64
CA PHE A 399 -13.36 12.98 -4.22
C PHE A 399 -12.49 11.79 -3.73
N PRO A 400 -12.56 10.59 -4.34
CA PRO A 400 -11.68 9.48 -3.94
C PRO A 400 -10.18 9.76 -4.20
N LEU A 401 -9.85 10.56 -5.23
CA LEU A 401 -8.46 10.94 -5.53
C LEU A 401 -7.89 11.88 -4.46
N VAL A 402 -8.69 12.84 -3.96
CA VAL A 402 -8.33 13.73 -2.85
C VAL A 402 -8.11 12.92 -1.57
N MET A 403 -9.02 12.00 -1.23
CA MET A 403 -8.86 11.10 -0.07
C MET A 403 -7.56 10.29 -0.15
N SER A 404 -7.19 9.81 -1.34
CA SER A 404 -5.92 9.11 -1.56
C SER A 404 -4.70 9.99 -1.32
N ILE A 405 -4.73 11.25 -1.78
CA ILE A 405 -3.65 12.23 -1.53
C ILE A 405 -3.56 12.57 -0.04
N MET A 406 -4.69 12.75 0.64
CA MET A 406 -4.72 13.05 2.08
C MET A 406 -4.12 11.91 2.91
N SER A 407 -4.42 10.66 2.54
CA SER A 407 -3.85 9.49 3.20
C SER A 407 -2.34 9.35 2.97
N GLY A 408 -1.87 9.68 1.76
CA GLY A 408 -0.50 9.43 1.33
C GLY A 408 0.51 10.56 1.58
N ASN A 409 0.09 11.83 1.60
CA ASN A 409 1.04 12.95 1.60
C ASN A 409 1.23 13.63 2.96
N PHE A 410 0.31 13.47 3.91
CA PHE A 410 0.43 14.07 5.24
C PHE A 410 1.06 13.07 6.19
N GLY A 411 2.03 13.48 6.99
CA GLY A 411 2.62 12.69 8.07
C GLY A 411 2.10 13.14 9.43
N GLY A 412 2.19 12.30 10.47
CA GLY A 412 1.80 12.64 11.84
C GLY A 412 0.31 12.45 12.11
N PHE A 413 -0.01 11.85 13.26
CA PHE A 413 -1.35 11.49 13.67
C PHE A 413 -2.22 12.74 13.89
N THR A 414 -1.76 13.69 14.71
CA THR A 414 -2.52 14.92 15.00
C THR A 414 -2.67 15.76 13.73
N LYS A 415 -1.62 15.89 12.91
CA LYS A 415 -1.69 16.61 11.63
C LYS A 415 -2.73 15.99 10.68
N LYS A 416 -2.70 14.66 10.47
CA LYS A 416 -3.67 13.95 9.62
C LYS A 416 -5.11 14.16 10.08
N VAL A 417 -5.37 14.05 11.39
CA VAL A 417 -6.70 14.28 11.96
C VAL A 417 -7.15 15.72 11.73
N THR A 418 -6.29 16.72 11.94
CA THR A 418 -6.60 18.13 11.67
C THR A 418 -6.89 18.39 10.19
N VAL A 419 -6.10 17.84 9.27
CA VAL A 419 -6.31 17.97 7.82
C VAL A 419 -7.64 17.32 7.39
N ASN A 420 -7.96 16.14 7.92
CA ASN A 420 -9.25 15.48 7.70
C ASN A 420 -10.42 16.34 8.19
N ALA A 421 -10.30 16.97 9.37
CA ALA A 421 -11.32 17.87 9.90
C ALA A 421 -11.51 19.12 9.02
N ILE A 422 -10.43 19.75 8.56
CA ILE A 422 -10.49 20.90 7.65
C ILE A 422 -11.18 20.52 6.33
N SER A 423 -10.81 19.38 5.74
CA SER A 423 -11.44 18.86 4.52
C SER A 423 -12.93 18.56 4.73
N PHE A 424 -13.30 18.00 5.87
CA PHE A 424 -14.70 17.74 6.21
C PHE A 424 -15.52 19.03 6.39
N ILE A 425 -14.95 20.05 7.04
CA ILE A 425 -15.57 21.38 7.14
C ILE A 425 -15.75 21.99 5.75
N ALA A 426 -14.73 21.92 4.89
CA ALA A 426 -14.81 22.35 3.49
C ALA A 426 -15.93 21.60 2.72
N TYR A 427 -16.06 20.29 2.92
CA TYR A 427 -17.12 19.50 2.33
C TYR A 427 -18.52 19.96 2.78
N CYS A 428 -18.73 20.17 4.08
CA CYS A 428 -20.01 20.66 4.60
C CYS A 428 -20.31 22.08 4.12
N ALA A 429 -19.34 23.00 4.23
CA ALA A 429 -19.49 24.39 3.79
C ALA A 429 -19.84 24.47 2.30
N GLY A 430 -19.14 23.71 1.45
CA GLY A 430 -19.41 23.70 0.02
C GLY A 430 -20.83 23.22 -0.29
N ASN A 431 -21.27 22.16 0.36
CA ASN A 431 -22.61 21.64 0.15
C ASN A 431 -23.74 22.51 0.74
N ILE A 432 -23.45 23.35 1.74
CA ILE A 432 -24.38 24.38 2.23
C ILE A 432 -24.50 25.51 1.20
N VAL A 433 -23.37 25.94 0.63
CA VAL A 433 -23.32 27.06 -0.34
C VAL A 433 -23.91 26.66 -1.69
N GLY A 434 -23.66 25.45 -2.19
CA GLY A 434 -24.06 24.98 -3.52
C GLY A 434 -25.53 25.23 -3.89
N PRO A 435 -26.52 24.73 -3.12
CA PRO A 435 -27.94 24.93 -3.36
C PRO A 435 -28.38 26.40 -3.38
N GLN A 436 -27.65 27.29 -2.70
CA GLN A 436 -27.99 28.72 -2.62
C GLN A 436 -27.68 29.46 -3.93
N LEU A 437 -26.86 28.88 -4.80
CA LEU A 437 -26.47 29.45 -6.09
C LEU A 437 -27.51 29.17 -7.19
N PHE A 438 -28.46 28.26 -6.92
CA PHE A 438 -29.57 27.93 -7.81
C PHE A 438 -30.79 28.79 -7.45
N MET A 439 -30.75 30.06 -7.88
CA MET A 439 -31.76 31.05 -7.51
C MET A 439 -33.11 30.75 -8.17
N ALA A 440 -34.20 30.80 -7.38
CA ALA A 440 -35.56 30.56 -7.86
C ALA A 440 -35.97 31.49 -9.02
N ARG A 441 -35.46 32.74 -9.03
CA ARG A 441 -35.73 33.74 -10.10
C ARG A 441 -35.17 33.38 -11.48
N GLU A 442 -34.25 32.41 -11.56
CA GLU A 442 -33.61 31.99 -12.81
C GLU A 442 -34.10 30.63 -13.32
N ALA A 443 -35.09 30.04 -12.63
CA ALA A 443 -35.71 28.81 -13.08
C ALA A 443 -36.36 29.00 -14.47
N PRO A 444 -36.31 28.00 -15.37
CA PRO A 444 -35.70 26.68 -15.21
C PRO A 444 -34.21 26.60 -15.61
N SER A 445 -33.63 27.70 -16.10
CA SER A 445 -32.29 27.70 -16.70
C SER A 445 -31.14 27.69 -15.68
N TYR A 446 -31.35 28.27 -14.49
CA TYR A 446 -30.38 28.37 -13.40
C TYR A 446 -28.98 28.83 -13.86
N THR A 447 -28.94 29.84 -14.73
CA THR A 447 -27.69 30.26 -15.36
C THR A 447 -26.60 30.59 -14.34
N SER A 448 -26.90 31.32 -13.27
CA SER A 448 -25.93 31.68 -12.21
C SER A 448 -25.42 30.45 -11.46
N GLY A 449 -26.26 29.43 -11.25
CA GLY A 449 -25.83 28.15 -10.66
C GLY A 449 -24.76 27.47 -11.51
N PHE A 450 -24.99 27.37 -12.82
CA PHE A 450 -24.00 26.81 -13.75
C PHE A 450 -22.76 27.69 -13.92
N LEU A 451 -22.88 29.02 -13.82
CA LEU A 451 -21.71 29.91 -13.80
C LEU A 451 -20.83 29.62 -12.59
N ALA A 452 -21.44 29.53 -11.41
CA ALA A 452 -20.71 29.24 -10.19
C ALA A 452 -20.03 27.87 -10.25
N MET A 453 -20.69 26.87 -10.84
CA MET A 453 -20.08 25.57 -11.12
C MET A 453 -18.87 25.70 -12.04
N MET A 454 -18.98 26.43 -13.16
CA MET A 454 -17.86 26.68 -14.06
C MET A 454 -16.69 27.37 -13.36
N VAL A 455 -16.96 28.36 -12.51
CA VAL A 455 -15.94 29.05 -11.70
C VAL A 455 -15.28 28.07 -10.74
N CYS A 456 -16.06 27.27 -10.01
CA CYS A 456 -15.54 26.25 -9.09
C CYS A 456 -14.68 25.21 -9.83
N PHE A 457 -15.14 24.69 -10.96
CA PHE A 457 -14.40 23.71 -11.74
C PHE A 457 -13.12 24.31 -12.35
N SER A 458 -13.17 25.55 -12.83
CA SER A 458 -11.99 26.25 -13.37
C SER A 458 -10.97 26.54 -12.26
N LEU A 459 -11.43 26.96 -11.08
CA LEU A 459 -10.58 27.13 -9.91
C LEU A 459 -9.99 25.78 -9.47
N GLY A 460 -10.79 24.71 -9.43
CA GLY A 460 -10.36 23.36 -9.15
C GLY A 460 -9.29 22.86 -10.14
N PHE A 461 -9.48 23.11 -11.44
CA PHE A 461 -8.52 22.82 -12.50
C PHE A 461 -7.18 23.52 -12.26
N VAL A 462 -7.20 24.84 -12.06
CA VAL A 462 -5.99 25.64 -11.79
C VAL A 462 -5.33 25.20 -10.49
N THR A 463 -6.12 24.90 -9.45
CA THR A 463 -5.63 24.47 -8.14
C THR A 463 -4.96 23.08 -8.22
N CYS A 464 -5.47 22.16 -9.04
CA CYS A 464 -4.84 20.86 -9.29
C CYS A 464 -3.49 21.00 -10.00
N ILE A 465 -3.39 21.90 -10.97
CA ILE A 465 -2.12 22.21 -11.65
C ILE A 465 -1.14 22.87 -10.66
N ALA A 466 -1.61 23.84 -9.88
CA ALA A 466 -0.80 24.50 -8.87
C ALA A 466 -0.29 23.51 -7.81
N LEU A 467 -1.15 22.59 -7.34
CA LEU A 467 -0.78 21.51 -6.44
C LEU A 467 0.26 20.59 -7.10
N ARG A 468 0.12 20.25 -8.38
CA ARG A 468 1.13 19.45 -9.10
C ARG A 468 2.48 20.17 -9.16
N VAL A 469 2.50 21.45 -9.51
CA VAL A 469 3.73 22.26 -9.56
C VAL A 469 4.34 22.37 -8.15
N TYR A 470 3.51 22.58 -7.13
CA TYR A 470 3.95 22.62 -5.73
C TYR A 470 4.59 21.29 -5.32
N LEU A 471 3.91 20.16 -5.52
CA LEU A 471 4.42 18.84 -5.18
C LEU A 471 5.70 18.50 -5.95
N TRP A 472 5.80 18.90 -7.22
CA TRP A 472 7.01 18.73 -8.01
C TRP A 472 8.17 19.59 -7.51
N ARG A 473 7.92 20.85 -7.14
CA ARG A 473 8.92 21.74 -6.53
C ARG A 473 9.37 21.23 -5.17
N GLU A 474 8.43 20.77 -4.36
CA GLU A 474 8.66 20.20 -3.03
C GLU A 474 9.48 18.92 -3.12
N ASN A 475 9.13 18.01 -4.04
CA ASN A 475 9.92 16.81 -4.30
C ASN A 475 11.32 17.18 -4.76
N ARG A 476 11.49 18.10 -5.74
CA ARG A 476 12.82 18.58 -6.14
C ARG A 476 13.60 19.25 -5.01
N ARG A 477 12.93 19.99 -4.11
CA ARG A 477 13.59 20.58 -2.94
C ARG A 477 14.06 19.49 -2.00
N ARG A 478 13.22 18.47 -1.74
CA ARG A 478 13.57 17.29 -0.93
C ARG A 478 14.72 16.53 -1.58
N ASP A 479 14.68 16.25 -2.88
CA ASP A 479 15.76 15.61 -3.62
C ASP A 479 17.07 16.42 -3.56
N ARG A 480 17.01 17.76 -3.48
CA ARG A 480 18.20 18.61 -3.31
C ARG A 480 18.75 18.62 -1.89
N VAL A 481 17.87 18.65 -0.88
CA VAL A 481 18.27 18.64 0.54
C VAL A 481 18.75 17.25 0.95
N CYS A 482 18.04 16.21 0.52
CA CYS A 482 18.42 14.82 0.70
C CYS A 482 19.56 14.41 -0.25
N GLY A 483 19.71 15.01 -1.43
CA GLY A 483 20.87 14.80 -2.32
C GLY A 483 22.18 15.39 -1.80
N VAL A 484 22.13 16.25 -0.78
CA VAL A 484 23.31 16.65 0.03
C VAL A 484 23.45 15.79 1.29
N ALA A 485 22.41 15.03 1.66
CA ALA A 485 22.35 14.12 2.82
C ALA A 485 22.23 12.64 2.41
N GLU A 486 22.66 12.29 1.19
CA GLU A 486 22.43 10.97 0.59
C GLU A 486 23.51 9.96 1.04
N GLU A 487 23.52 9.70 2.35
CA GLU A 487 23.97 8.42 2.96
C GLU A 487 22.79 7.68 3.65
N GLY A 488 21.55 8.19 3.57
CA GLY A 488 20.38 7.62 4.26
C GLY A 488 19.35 7.01 3.32
N GLY A 489 19.32 5.67 3.23
CA GLY A 489 18.45 4.89 2.35
C GLY A 489 16.94 4.93 2.65
N VAL A 490 16.20 4.39 1.67
CA VAL A 490 14.74 4.37 1.47
C VAL A 490 13.92 3.64 2.57
N GLU A 491 14.55 3.14 3.64
CA GLU A 491 13.88 2.55 4.82
C GLU A 491 13.13 3.59 5.68
N GLY A 492 13.46 4.88 5.54
CA GLY A 492 12.80 5.97 6.27
C GLY A 492 11.30 6.12 5.95
N GLY A 493 10.81 5.68 4.78
CA GLY A 493 9.40 5.90 4.42
C GLY A 493 8.40 5.14 5.31
N VAL A 494 8.77 3.96 5.81
CA VAL A 494 7.92 3.13 6.68
C VAL A 494 8.21 3.41 8.15
N MET A 495 9.48 3.57 8.52
CA MET A 495 9.90 3.88 9.90
C MET A 495 9.52 5.31 10.33
N VAL A 496 9.55 6.28 9.42
CA VAL A 496 9.11 7.64 9.71
C VAL A 496 7.57 7.75 9.74
N ASN A 497 6.84 6.82 9.14
CA ASN A 497 5.40 6.66 9.36
C ASN A 497 5.05 5.96 10.70
N LEU A 498 6.03 5.28 11.32
CA LEU A 498 5.91 4.68 12.66
C LEU A 498 6.24 5.69 13.75
N MET A 499 7.14 6.65 13.48
CA MET A 499 7.30 7.83 14.30
C MET A 499 6.11 8.77 14.06
N ASP A 500 5.44 9.24 15.10
CA ASP A 500 4.41 10.28 14.96
C ASP A 500 5.04 11.65 14.64
N LYS A 501 5.68 11.71 13.47
CA LYS A 501 6.38 12.85 12.87
C LYS A 501 5.56 13.37 11.68
N THR A 502 5.49 14.69 11.54
CA THR A 502 4.83 15.34 10.40
C THR A 502 5.68 15.24 9.14
N ASP A 503 5.06 15.34 7.96
CA ASP A 503 5.76 15.34 6.65
C ASP A 503 6.87 16.40 6.54
N LYS A 504 6.79 17.51 7.29
CA LYS A 504 7.89 18.49 7.39
C LYS A 504 9.02 18.04 8.32
N GLN A 505 8.70 17.35 9.42
CA GLN A 505 9.69 16.74 10.31
C GLN A 505 10.41 15.56 9.65
N ILE A 506 9.79 14.89 8.67
CA ILE A 506 10.46 13.90 7.81
C ILE A 506 11.52 14.57 6.92
N ALA A 507 11.31 15.84 6.56
CA ALA A 507 12.10 16.56 5.56
C ALA A 507 13.23 17.46 6.14
N HIS A 508 13.33 17.66 7.46
CA HIS A 508 14.38 18.45 8.10
C HIS A 508 15.51 17.56 8.67
N PRO A 509 16.78 17.77 8.27
CA PRO A 509 17.93 17.01 8.79
C PRO A 509 18.27 17.28 10.27
N ASP A 510 17.81 18.41 10.82
CA ASP A 510 18.26 18.98 12.11
C ASP A 510 17.81 18.20 13.37
N HIS A 511 17.09 17.09 13.20
CA HIS A 511 16.66 16.21 14.30
C HIS A 511 17.26 14.80 14.23
N LEU A 512 18.28 14.62 13.39
CA LEU A 512 19.24 13.54 13.56
C LEU A 512 20.29 14.00 14.61
N PRO A 513 20.68 13.16 15.58
CA PRO A 513 21.67 13.54 16.56
C PRO A 513 22.97 13.95 15.86
N HIS A 514 23.38 15.22 16.03
CA HIS A 514 24.66 15.74 15.54
C HIS A 514 25.81 15.00 16.23
N PRO A 515 26.74 14.38 15.49
CA PRO A 515 28.06 14.09 16.02
C PRO A 515 28.92 15.36 15.87
N ALA A 516 29.00 16.16 16.94
CA ALA A 516 30.03 17.18 17.07
C ALA A 516 31.23 16.57 17.79
N ALA A 517 32.31 16.26 17.06
CA ALA A 517 33.70 16.36 17.53
C ALA A 517 34.71 16.09 16.39
N ALA A 518 35.26 17.20 15.89
CA ALA A 518 36.63 17.40 15.40
C ALA A 518 37.42 16.26 14.74
N LEU A 519 37.70 16.40 13.43
CA LEU A 519 38.98 16.01 12.81
C LEU A 519 39.39 17.05 11.72
N PRO A 520 40.70 17.24 11.47
CA PRO A 520 41.25 18.47 10.90
C PRO A 520 41.21 18.57 9.37
N ARG A 521 41.36 19.81 8.91
CA ARG A 521 41.33 20.28 7.51
C ARG A 521 42.32 19.56 6.59
N PHE A 522 41.84 19.26 5.38
CA PHE A 522 42.61 18.79 4.23
C PHE A 522 43.74 19.75 3.84
N GLN A 523 44.91 19.17 3.52
CA GLN A 523 45.87 19.70 2.55
C GLN A 523 45.87 18.77 1.34
N THR A 524 45.59 19.31 0.16
CA THR A 524 45.87 18.70 -1.15
C THR A 524 47.38 18.63 -1.38
N PRO A 525 47.87 17.63 -2.12
CA PRO A 525 48.30 17.98 -3.47
C PRO A 525 47.88 17.00 -4.58
N ALA A 526 47.78 17.62 -5.76
CA ALA A 526 47.74 17.09 -7.12
C ALA A 526 48.23 15.65 -7.33
N ILE A 527 47.51 14.90 -8.18
CA ILE A 527 48.09 14.23 -9.37
C ILE A 527 47.06 14.26 -10.50
N LEU A 528 47.44 14.92 -11.59
CA LEU A 528 46.69 15.11 -12.85
C LEU A 528 47.23 14.18 -13.96
N ASP A 529 47.84 13.04 -13.59
CA ASP A 529 48.62 12.18 -14.49
C ASP A 529 48.12 10.72 -14.62
N ALA A 530 46.84 10.44 -14.37
CA ALA A 530 46.31 9.06 -14.41
C ALA A 530 45.31 8.80 -15.57
N VAL A 531 45.45 9.50 -16.71
CA VAL A 531 44.56 9.33 -17.88
C VAL A 531 45.26 8.67 -19.09
N ALA A 532 46.49 8.15 -18.95
CA ALA A 532 47.28 7.66 -20.10
C ALA A 532 47.75 6.18 -20.06
N ALA A 533 47.16 5.30 -19.23
CA ALA A 533 47.58 3.89 -19.21
C ALA A 533 46.40 2.93 -18.97
N ALA A 534 45.69 2.54 -20.04
CA ALA A 534 44.78 1.40 -20.01
C ALA A 534 44.62 0.81 -21.42
N SER A 535 45.68 0.18 -21.92
CA SER A 535 45.65 -0.65 -23.12
C SER A 535 46.64 -1.79 -22.95
N ASP A 536 46.29 -2.79 -22.15
CA ASP A 536 47.00 -4.08 -22.10
C ASP A 536 46.06 -5.23 -21.70
N PRO A 537 45.89 -6.29 -22.52
CA PRO A 537 44.95 -7.38 -22.26
C PRO A 537 45.65 -8.60 -21.66
N THR A 538 46.24 -8.49 -20.47
CA THR A 538 46.72 -9.66 -19.71
C THR A 538 46.61 -9.42 -18.20
N MET A 539 45.45 -9.76 -17.61
CA MET A 539 45.29 -9.88 -16.15
C MET A 539 44.49 -11.14 -15.83
N THR A 540 45.22 -12.25 -15.76
CA THR A 540 44.77 -13.57 -15.29
C THR A 540 44.94 -13.69 -13.79
N THR A 541 43.95 -13.20 -13.02
CA THR A 541 43.56 -13.70 -11.67
C THR A 541 42.34 -12.90 -11.22
N THR A 542 41.14 -13.49 -11.24
CA THR A 542 39.95 -12.92 -10.59
C THR A 542 39.96 -13.23 -9.09
N THR A 543 40.99 -12.75 -8.41
CA THR A 543 40.83 -12.24 -7.05
C THR A 543 40.37 -10.80 -7.22
N PHE A 544 39.25 -10.40 -6.62
CA PHE A 544 38.91 -8.97 -6.54
C PHE A 544 40.18 -8.23 -6.13
N PRO A 545 40.68 -7.24 -6.90
CA PRO A 545 41.80 -6.43 -6.47
C PRO A 545 41.31 -5.60 -5.29
N ALA A 546 41.35 -6.18 -4.09
CA ALA A 546 41.17 -5.44 -2.87
C ALA A 546 42.35 -4.48 -2.80
N ALA A 547 42.09 -3.19 -2.99
CA ALA A 547 43.04 -2.16 -2.61
C ALA A 547 43.48 -2.47 -1.17
N ALA A 548 44.77 -2.36 -0.87
CA ALA A 548 45.30 -2.71 0.46
C ALA A 548 44.45 -2.04 1.56
N GLY A 549 43.68 -2.83 2.32
CA GLY A 549 42.78 -2.37 3.38
C GLY A 549 41.28 -2.33 3.07
N SER A 550 40.80 -2.64 1.86
CA SER A 550 39.35 -2.71 1.56
C SER A 550 38.73 -4.06 1.93
N SER A 551 37.59 -4.06 2.61
CA SER A 551 36.87 -5.28 3.05
C SER A 551 35.56 -5.44 2.29
N LEU A 552 35.20 -6.68 1.89
CA LEU A 552 33.90 -6.98 1.27
C LEU A 552 32.71 -6.57 2.16
N ALA A 553 32.91 -6.52 3.49
CA ALA A 553 31.90 -6.05 4.43
C ALA A 553 31.42 -4.61 4.13
N GLN A 554 32.28 -3.78 3.52
CA GLN A 554 31.95 -2.40 3.14
C GLN A 554 30.94 -2.32 1.98
N LEU A 555 30.70 -3.42 1.26
CA LEU A 555 29.67 -3.50 0.23
C LEU A 555 28.26 -3.66 0.82
N LEU A 556 28.15 -4.06 2.09
CA LEU A 556 26.84 -4.29 2.69
C LEU A 556 26.12 -2.93 2.90
N PRO A 557 24.91 -2.75 2.33
CA PRO A 557 24.19 -1.47 2.41
C PRO A 557 23.67 -1.22 3.82
N PRO A 558 23.66 0.01 4.37
CA PRO A 558 23.26 0.29 5.76
C PRO A 558 21.98 -0.39 6.25
N SER A 559 21.02 -0.65 5.35
CA SER A 559 19.79 -1.43 5.59
C SER A 559 19.98 -2.88 6.07
N TRP A 560 21.14 -3.51 5.89
CA TRP A 560 21.33 -4.92 6.31
C TRP A 560 21.28 -5.09 7.84
N LYS A 561 21.58 -4.03 8.59
CA LYS A 561 21.51 -4.03 10.06
C LYS A 561 20.07 -4.12 10.58
N SER A 562 19.11 -3.49 9.86
CA SER A 562 17.69 -3.59 10.20
C SER A 562 17.16 -5.02 9.98
N GLN A 563 17.74 -5.75 9.02
CA GLN A 563 17.44 -7.14 8.74
C GLN A 563 17.86 -8.05 9.90
N VAL A 564 19.00 -7.77 10.54
CA VAL A 564 19.43 -8.45 11.77
C VAL A 564 18.44 -8.20 12.91
N THR A 565 17.97 -6.95 13.07
CA THR A 565 16.92 -6.63 14.05
C THR A 565 15.65 -7.41 13.77
N ALA A 566 15.26 -7.58 12.50
CA ALA A 566 14.10 -8.37 12.13
C ALA A 566 14.28 -9.86 12.45
N TRP A 567 15.47 -10.44 12.27
CA TRP A 567 15.75 -11.83 12.65
C TRP A 567 15.73 -12.04 14.16
N LEU A 568 16.25 -11.10 14.95
CA LEU A 568 16.14 -11.15 16.40
C LEU A 568 14.68 -11.01 16.87
N ALA A 569 13.89 -10.16 16.21
CA ALA A 569 12.46 -10.03 16.49
C ALA A 569 11.66 -11.27 16.08
N GLU A 570 12.04 -11.94 14.98
CA GLU A 570 11.49 -13.24 14.57
C GLU A 570 11.77 -14.33 15.60
N ASP A 571 13.01 -14.42 16.10
CA ASP A 571 13.43 -15.45 17.05
C ASP A 571 12.98 -15.14 18.51
N THR A 572 12.59 -13.89 18.80
CA THR A 572 12.06 -13.47 20.11
C THR A 572 10.96 -12.40 19.98
N PRO A 573 9.75 -12.75 19.49
CA PRO A 573 8.67 -11.78 19.23
C PRO A 573 7.85 -11.42 20.49
N THR A 574 8.06 -12.13 21.60
CA THR A 574 7.28 -11.96 22.85
C THR A 574 8.19 -11.81 24.07
N PHE A 575 8.35 -12.86 24.88
CA PHE A 575 9.17 -12.85 26.10
C PHE A 575 10.33 -13.84 25.99
N ASP A 576 11.52 -13.40 26.41
CA ASP A 576 12.71 -14.26 26.53
C ASP A 576 12.76 -14.92 27.93
N TYR A 577 11.99 -15.99 28.11
CA TYR A 577 11.96 -16.74 29.37
C TYR A 577 13.31 -17.40 29.68
N ALA A 578 14.05 -17.85 28.66
CA ALA A 578 15.37 -18.46 28.84
C ALA A 578 16.38 -17.42 29.33
N GLY A 579 16.35 -16.21 28.77
CA GLY A 579 17.12 -15.05 29.22
C GLY A 579 16.85 -14.69 30.68
N PHE A 580 15.59 -14.78 31.14
CA PHE A 580 15.25 -14.57 32.55
C PHE A 580 15.94 -15.60 33.47
N VAL A 581 16.00 -16.87 33.06
CA VAL A 581 16.61 -17.95 33.86
C VAL A 581 18.13 -17.78 33.98
N VAL A 582 18.81 -17.37 32.92
CA VAL A 582 20.29 -17.24 32.91
C VAL A 582 20.80 -15.89 33.44
N GLY A 583 19.99 -14.84 33.34
CA GLY A 583 20.32 -13.50 33.82
C GLY A 583 21.43 -12.78 33.06
N ASP A 584 21.94 -11.71 33.66
CA ASP A 584 22.88 -10.74 33.06
C ASP A 584 24.35 -10.98 33.41
N ALA A 585 24.68 -12.08 34.09
CA ALA A 585 26.06 -12.35 34.50
C ALA A 585 27.00 -12.33 33.28
N PRO A 586 28.13 -11.59 33.33
CA PRO A 586 29.11 -11.61 32.24
C PRO A 586 29.63 -13.03 32.01
N ARG A 587 29.62 -13.46 30.76
CA ARG A 587 30.09 -14.77 30.30
C ARG A 587 30.93 -14.61 29.03
N VAL A 588 31.69 -15.66 28.76
CA VAL A 588 32.49 -15.80 27.54
C VAL A 588 32.02 -17.06 26.83
N ALA A 589 31.82 -16.98 25.53
CA ALA A 589 31.49 -18.12 24.69
C ALA A 589 32.47 -18.23 23.53
N THR A 590 32.83 -19.46 23.16
CA THR A 590 33.65 -19.73 21.96
C THR A 590 32.75 -20.23 20.84
N LEU A 591 32.90 -19.63 19.66
CA LEU A 591 32.28 -20.05 18.41
C LEU A 591 33.20 -21.06 17.73
N TRP A 592 32.68 -22.26 17.50
CA TRP A 592 33.39 -23.40 16.93
C TRP A 592 32.84 -23.75 15.56
N ALA A 593 33.71 -23.91 14.57
CA ALA A 593 33.40 -24.54 13.30
C ALA A 593 33.63 -26.06 13.41
N LYS A 594 32.61 -26.86 13.11
CA LYS A 594 32.63 -28.32 13.25
C LYS A 594 32.80 -29.06 11.93
N SER A 595 32.57 -28.38 10.81
CA SER A 595 32.73 -28.91 9.46
C SER A 595 33.68 -28.03 8.65
N ALA A 596 34.37 -28.63 7.69
CA ALA A 596 35.21 -27.89 6.75
C ALA A 596 34.38 -26.93 5.88
N GLY A 597 34.99 -25.81 5.49
CA GLY A 597 34.36 -24.82 4.61
C GLY A 597 35.10 -23.49 4.56
N ILE A 598 34.46 -22.47 4.01
CA ILE A 598 34.93 -21.09 3.97
C ILE A 598 34.12 -20.27 4.97
N LEU A 599 34.81 -19.58 5.89
CA LEU A 599 34.16 -18.69 6.85
C LEU A 599 33.61 -17.45 6.12
N ALA A 600 32.29 -17.29 6.11
CA ALA A 600 31.65 -16.11 5.55
C ALA A 600 30.45 -15.66 6.40
N GLY A 601 30.33 -14.35 6.61
CA GLY A 601 29.25 -13.72 7.37
C GLY A 601 29.68 -13.06 8.68
N ARG A 602 30.98 -12.74 8.88
CA ARG A 602 31.44 -12.06 10.10
C ARG A 602 30.65 -10.77 10.40
N PRO A 603 30.38 -9.88 9.42
CA PRO A 603 29.60 -8.67 9.71
C PRO A 603 28.22 -8.98 10.28
N LEU A 604 27.56 -10.03 9.77
CA LEU A 604 26.22 -10.45 10.21
C LEU A 604 26.24 -10.87 11.69
N VAL A 605 27.24 -11.66 12.07
CA VAL A 605 27.43 -12.13 13.43
C VAL A 605 27.81 -10.98 14.38
N ASP A 606 28.69 -10.09 13.93
CA ASP A 606 29.08 -8.91 14.71
C ASP A 606 27.86 -8.04 15.04
N GLU A 607 26.97 -7.81 14.07
CA GLU A 607 25.76 -7.02 14.28
C GLU A 607 24.73 -7.73 15.16
N VAL A 608 24.54 -9.05 15.01
CA VAL A 608 23.65 -9.83 15.89
C VAL A 608 24.09 -9.65 17.35
N PHE A 609 25.37 -9.88 17.62
CA PHE A 609 25.88 -9.78 18.98
C PHE A 609 25.97 -8.34 19.48
N ALA A 610 26.25 -7.36 18.61
CA ALA A 610 26.19 -5.95 18.99
C ALA A 610 24.79 -5.53 19.47
N GLN A 611 23.74 -5.95 18.77
CA GLN A 611 22.35 -5.68 19.18
C GLN A 611 21.95 -6.41 20.47
N CYS A 612 22.59 -7.54 20.78
CA CYS A 612 22.44 -8.27 22.04
C CYS A 612 23.38 -7.80 23.18
N GLY A 613 24.09 -6.68 23.01
CA GLY A 613 25.00 -6.13 24.03
C GLY A 613 26.27 -6.96 24.25
N CYS A 614 26.71 -7.70 23.23
CA CYS A 614 27.89 -8.56 23.23
C CYS A 614 28.95 -8.06 22.24
N VAL A 615 30.19 -8.48 22.44
CA VAL A 615 31.35 -8.14 21.59
C VAL A 615 31.97 -9.41 21.03
N VAL A 616 32.34 -9.40 19.75
CA VAL A 616 32.94 -10.55 19.05
C VAL A 616 34.42 -10.27 18.76
N GLU A 617 35.28 -11.21 19.12
CA GLU A 617 36.72 -11.24 18.84
C GLU A 617 37.01 -12.40 17.89
N TRP A 618 37.26 -12.11 16.61
CA TRP A 618 37.52 -13.12 15.59
C TRP A 618 38.96 -13.64 15.64
N ARG A 619 39.12 -14.94 15.42
CA ARG A 619 40.42 -15.62 15.28
C ARG A 619 40.79 -15.91 13.83
N LEU A 620 39.78 -16.00 12.97
CA LEU A 620 39.93 -16.23 11.53
C LEU A 620 39.36 -15.07 10.74
N ASP A 621 39.99 -14.80 9.59
CA ASP A 621 39.54 -13.74 8.70
C ASP A 621 38.34 -14.11 7.82
N GLU A 622 37.63 -13.09 7.31
CA GLU A 622 36.53 -13.32 6.37
C GLU A 622 37.09 -13.98 5.10
N GLY A 623 36.48 -15.08 4.66
CA GLY A 623 36.97 -15.86 3.52
C GLY A 623 38.08 -16.86 3.86
N ALA A 624 38.51 -16.97 5.12
CA ALA A 624 39.48 -17.98 5.54
C ALA A 624 38.90 -19.39 5.41
N ALA A 625 39.75 -20.33 5.00
CA ALA A 625 39.40 -21.74 4.95
C ALA A 625 39.45 -22.36 6.36
N VAL A 626 38.38 -23.05 6.72
CA VAL A 626 38.29 -23.92 7.89
C VAL A 626 38.64 -25.34 7.44
N ALA A 627 39.77 -25.85 7.91
CA ALA A 627 40.24 -27.18 7.54
C ALA A 627 39.32 -28.29 8.08
N PRO A 628 39.22 -29.43 7.38
CA PRO A 628 38.65 -30.64 7.97
C PRO A 628 39.52 -31.06 9.15
N ALA A 629 38.95 -31.11 10.35
CA ALA A 629 39.65 -31.54 11.54
C ALA A 629 38.77 -32.47 12.38
N ASP A 630 39.39 -33.47 13.02
CA ASP A 630 38.72 -34.39 13.95
C ASP A 630 38.16 -33.66 15.19
N LYS A 631 38.61 -32.42 15.43
CA LYS A 631 38.18 -31.55 16.52
C LYS A 631 37.66 -30.22 15.97
N PRO A 632 36.60 -29.63 16.56
CA PRO A 632 36.10 -28.33 16.16
C PRO A 632 37.18 -27.25 16.22
N VAL A 633 37.17 -26.30 15.27
CA VAL A 633 38.12 -25.18 15.19
C VAL A 633 37.50 -23.93 15.80
N ALA A 634 38.18 -23.27 16.75
CA ALA A 634 37.70 -22.02 17.35
C ALA A 634 37.86 -20.86 16.35
N VAL A 635 36.74 -20.27 15.91
CA VAL A 635 36.74 -19.21 14.89
C VAL A 635 36.53 -17.81 15.47
N ALA A 636 35.85 -17.70 16.63
CA ALA A 636 35.68 -16.44 17.36
C ALA A 636 35.42 -16.68 18.85
N THR A 637 35.63 -15.64 19.65
CA THR A 637 35.23 -15.56 21.05
C THR A 637 34.20 -14.43 21.20
N VAL A 638 33.09 -14.68 21.89
CA VAL A 638 32.01 -13.71 22.11
C VAL A 638 31.89 -13.44 23.61
N ARG A 639 31.85 -12.18 24.01
CA ARG A 639 31.81 -11.73 25.41
C ARG A 639 30.60 -10.83 25.65
N GLY A 640 29.88 -11.04 26.74
CA GLY A 640 28.70 -10.22 27.07
C GLY A 640 27.86 -10.80 28.20
N PRO A 641 26.67 -10.24 28.48
CA PRO A 641 25.73 -10.81 29.44
C PRO A 641 25.27 -12.20 28.97
N ALA A 642 25.12 -13.16 29.89
CA ALA A 642 24.72 -14.54 29.57
C ALA A 642 23.42 -14.60 28.74
N ARG A 643 22.40 -13.80 29.10
CA ARG A 643 21.19 -13.66 28.29
C ARG A 643 21.45 -13.16 26.87
N GLY A 644 22.37 -12.21 26.68
CA GLY A 644 22.68 -11.63 25.37
C GLY A 644 23.40 -12.63 24.46
N LEU A 645 24.31 -13.42 25.03
CA LEU A 645 25.00 -14.49 24.30
C LEU A 645 24.01 -15.55 23.79
N LEU A 646 23.06 -15.97 24.62
CA LEU A 646 22.09 -17.02 24.27
C LEU A 646 20.96 -16.49 23.37
N LEU A 647 20.54 -15.24 23.54
CA LEU A 647 19.57 -14.57 22.66
C LEU A 647 20.11 -14.45 21.23
N GLY A 648 21.38 -14.06 21.07
CA GLY A 648 22.01 -13.92 19.76
C GLY A 648 22.46 -15.25 19.13
N GLU A 649 22.58 -16.32 19.92
CA GLU A 649 23.21 -17.59 19.48
C GLU A 649 22.56 -18.14 18.20
N ARG A 650 21.24 -18.37 18.23
CA ARG A 650 20.57 -19.13 17.17
C ARG A 650 20.58 -18.35 15.85
N VAL A 651 20.27 -17.06 15.91
CA VAL A 651 20.29 -16.15 14.76
C VAL A 651 21.69 -16.03 14.16
N ALA A 652 22.73 -15.81 14.98
CA ALA A 652 24.10 -15.71 14.52
C ALA A 652 24.58 -17.00 13.84
N LEU A 653 24.37 -18.16 14.47
CA LEU A 653 24.75 -19.46 13.92
C LEU A 653 24.00 -19.75 12.61
N ASN A 654 22.70 -19.48 12.56
CA ASN A 654 21.87 -19.69 11.38
C ASN A 654 22.32 -18.87 10.18
N ALA A 655 22.67 -17.60 10.40
CA ALA A 655 23.14 -16.70 9.35
C ALA A 655 24.54 -17.11 8.86
N LEU A 656 25.46 -17.33 9.80
CA LEU A 656 26.85 -17.70 9.50
C LEU A 656 26.95 -19.05 8.78
N ALA A 657 26.21 -20.07 9.24
CA ALA A 657 26.21 -21.41 8.67
C ALA A 657 25.78 -21.43 7.20
N ARG A 658 24.71 -20.69 6.87
CA ARG A 658 24.19 -20.57 5.49
C ARG A 658 25.12 -19.75 4.61
N CYS A 659 25.59 -18.59 5.10
CA CYS A 659 26.51 -17.73 4.36
C CYS A 659 27.82 -18.46 4.03
N SER A 660 28.40 -19.14 5.02
CA SER A 660 29.63 -19.94 4.88
C SER A 660 29.43 -21.14 3.94
N GLY A 661 28.27 -21.81 3.98
CA GLY A 661 27.95 -22.89 3.04
C GLY A 661 27.98 -22.41 1.58
N ILE A 662 27.38 -21.25 1.31
CA ILE A 662 27.34 -20.64 -0.03
C ILE A 662 28.74 -20.20 -0.47
N ALA A 663 29.51 -19.57 0.42
CA ALA A 663 30.90 -19.20 0.15
C ALA A 663 31.77 -20.42 -0.18
N THR A 664 31.59 -21.51 0.57
CA THR A 664 32.29 -22.78 0.33
C THR A 664 31.96 -23.32 -1.06
N ARG A 665 30.67 -23.45 -1.39
CA ARG A 665 30.26 -24.01 -2.67
C ARG A 665 30.65 -23.14 -3.86
N SER A 666 30.63 -21.82 -3.67
CA SER A 666 31.10 -20.86 -4.67
C SER A 666 32.61 -21.01 -4.90
N ARG A 667 33.40 -21.09 -3.82
CA ARG A 667 34.86 -21.29 -3.88
C ARG A 667 35.23 -22.59 -4.58
N ASP A 668 34.55 -23.68 -4.24
CA ASP A 668 34.78 -25.00 -4.86
C ASP A 668 34.54 -24.96 -6.37
N LEU A 669 33.45 -24.34 -6.81
CA LEU A 669 33.12 -24.27 -8.23
C LEU A 669 34.10 -23.36 -8.98
N VAL A 670 34.44 -22.21 -8.40
CA VAL A 670 35.44 -21.29 -8.97
C VAL A 670 36.78 -22.00 -9.12
N ALA A 671 37.27 -22.67 -8.08
CA ALA A 671 38.53 -23.42 -8.13
C ALA A 671 38.52 -24.49 -9.22
N LYS A 672 37.48 -25.33 -9.27
CA LYS A 672 37.33 -26.37 -10.30
C LYS A 672 37.31 -25.81 -11.72
N LEU A 673 36.64 -24.68 -11.94
CA LEU A 673 36.59 -24.06 -13.26
C LEU A 673 37.94 -23.44 -13.65
N ARG A 674 38.66 -22.87 -12.70
CA ARG A 674 40.02 -22.34 -12.93
C ARG A 674 41.01 -23.47 -13.25
N GLU A 675 40.92 -24.61 -12.54
CA GLU A 675 41.69 -25.83 -12.85
C GLU A 675 41.38 -26.37 -14.25
N ALA A 676 40.12 -26.26 -14.69
CA ALA A 676 39.71 -26.61 -16.05
C ALA A 676 40.10 -25.56 -17.13
N GLY A 677 40.84 -24.50 -16.76
CA GLY A 677 41.32 -23.46 -17.68
C GLY A 677 40.31 -22.35 -18.00
N TYR A 678 39.15 -22.30 -17.34
CA TYR A 678 38.17 -21.23 -17.53
C TYR A 678 38.66 -19.95 -16.85
N THR A 679 38.75 -18.85 -17.60
CA THR A 679 39.18 -17.53 -17.11
C THR A 679 38.04 -16.55 -16.89
N GLY A 680 36.82 -16.89 -17.37
CA GLY A 680 35.65 -16.02 -17.30
C GLY A 680 35.02 -15.93 -15.90
N ILE A 681 33.89 -15.23 -15.85
CA ILE A 681 33.13 -14.95 -14.62
C ILE A 681 32.30 -16.17 -14.24
N VAL A 682 32.32 -16.54 -12.97
CA VAL A 682 31.41 -17.53 -12.37
C VAL A 682 30.38 -16.77 -11.57
N ALA A 683 29.12 -16.88 -11.92
CA ALA A 683 28.06 -16.03 -11.37
C ALA A 683 26.95 -16.85 -10.68
N GLY A 684 26.33 -16.25 -9.67
CA GLY A 684 25.09 -16.74 -9.07
C GLY A 684 23.85 -16.41 -9.92
N THR A 685 22.67 -16.49 -9.31
CA THR A 685 21.39 -16.13 -9.96
C THR A 685 20.44 -15.50 -8.96
N ARG A 686 19.27 -15.02 -9.39
CA ARG A 686 18.22 -14.51 -8.49
C ARG A 686 17.38 -15.59 -7.79
N LYS A 687 17.70 -16.88 -7.96
CA LYS A 687 17.03 -18.03 -7.31
C LYS A 687 17.42 -18.19 -5.84
N THR A 688 17.33 -17.09 -5.11
CA THR A 688 17.75 -16.93 -3.72
C THR A 688 16.57 -17.06 -2.76
N THR A 689 16.80 -17.40 -1.50
CA THR A 689 15.75 -17.45 -0.48
C THR A 689 15.08 -16.07 -0.31
N PRO A 690 13.74 -15.96 -0.41
CA PRO A 690 13.04 -14.70 -0.18
C PRO A 690 13.37 -14.14 1.21
N GLY A 691 13.75 -12.86 1.28
CA GLY A 691 14.14 -12.24 2.54
C GLY A 691 15.55 -12.57 3.04
N PHE A 692 16.35 -13.39 2.34
CA PHE A 692 17.74 -13.71 2.74
C PHE A 692 18.78 -13.47 1.63
N ARG A 693 18.34 -12.90 0.49
CA ARG A 693 19.17 -12.67 -0.71
C ARG A 693 20.50 -11.97 -0.42
N LEU A 694 20.51 -10.94 0.42
CA LEU A 694 21.73 -10.15 0.66
C LEU A 694 22.84 -11.02 1.27
N VAL A 695 22.49 -11.89 2.21
CA VAL A 695 23.44 -12.82 2.85
C VAL A 695 23.94 -13.85 1.84
N GLU A 696 23.06 -14.42 1.03
CA GLU A 696 23.44 -15.40 0.01
C GLU A 696 24.38 -14.78 -1.04
N LYS A 697 24.09 -13.55 -1.47
CA LYS A 697 24.91 -12.79 -2.43
C LYS A 697 26.26 -12.41 -1.83
N TYR A 698 26.28 -11.99 -0.57
CA TYR A 698 27.51 -11.73 0.14
C TYR A 698 28.38 -12.99 0.27
N GLY A 699 27.77 -14.14 0.58
CA GLY A 699 28.45 -15.44 0.57
C GLY A 699 29.08 -15.78 -0.79
N MET A 700 28.40 -15.48 -1.90
CA MET A 700 28.99 -15.65 -3.26
C MET A 700 30.26 -14.83 -3.44
N LEU A 701 30.24 -13.54 -3.06
CA LEU A 701 31.40 -12.64 -3.17
C LEU A 701 32.59 -13.14 -2.36
N VAL A 702 32.35 -13.55 -1.10
CA VAL A 702 33.39 -14.11 -0.23
C VAL A 702 33.95 -15.42 -0.80
N GLY A 703 33.11 -16.23 -1.45
CA GLY A 703 33.53 -17.41 -2.19
C GLY A 703 34.25 -17.13 -3.52
N GLY A 704 34.30 -15.87 -3.97
CA GLY A 704 34.94 -15.47 -5.22
C GLY A 704 34.05 -15.60 -6.47
N ALA A 705 32.74 -15.77 -6.29
CA ALA A 705 31.76 -15.76 -7.38
C ALA A 705 31.10 -14.38 -7.51
N ASP A 706 30.75 -14.01 -8.73
CA ASP A 706 29.98 -12.81 -9.03
C ASP A 706 28.53 -12.98 -8.56
N THR A 707 27.97 -11.91 -8.00
CA THR A 707 26.58 -11.93 -7.51
C THR A 707 25.57 -12.02 -8.64
N HIS A 708 25.94 -11.76 -9.89
CA HIS A 708 25.01 -11.43 -10.97
C HIS A 708 24.12 -10.24 -10.57
N ARG A 709 22.98 -10.04 -11.24
CA ARG A 709 22.05 -8.99 -10.81
C ARG A 709 21.45 -9.29 -9.43
N MET A 710 21.43 -8.27 -8.58
CA MET A 710 20.83 -8.35 -7.23
C MET A 710 19.30 -8.47 -7.30
N ASP A 711 18.66 -7.74 -8.19
CA ASP A 711 17.21 -7.67 -8.29
C ASP A 711 16.78 -7.33 -9.74
N LEU A 712 15.54 -6.84 -9.91
CA LEU A 712 14.98 -6.47 -11.21
C LEU A 712 15.35 -5.04 -11.67
N SER A 713 16.04 -4.27 -10.84
CA SER A 713 16.37 -2.87 -11.09
C SER A 713 17.82 -2.62 -11.50
N VAL A 714 18.75 -3.52 -11.16
CA VAL A 714 20.19 -3.35 -11.45
C VAL A 714 20.56 -3.71 -12.90
N MET A 715 19.80 -4.58 -13.54
CA MET A 715 20.00 -4.97 -14.94
C MET A 715 18.68 -5.46 -15.54
N VAL A 716 18.44 -5.12 -16.81
CA VAL A 716 17.25 -5.62 -17.52
C VAL A 716 17.58 -7.00 -18.10
N MET A 717 16.81 -8.02 -17.73
CA MET A 717 16.89 -9.34 -18.36
C MET A 717 15.61 -9.65 -19.11
N LEU A 718 15.73 -9.81 -20.42
CA LEU A 718 14.65 -10.20 -21.31
C LEU A 718 14.70 -11.72 -21.52
N LYS A 719 13.70 -12.38 -20.95
CA LYS A 719 13.43 -13.82 -21.12
C LYS A 719 12.44 -14.08 -22.26
N ASP A 720 12.31 -15.34 -22.66
CA ASP A 720 11.27 -15.90 -23.54
C ASP A 720 9.90 -15.19 -23.45
N ASN A 721 9.32 -15.07 -22.26
CA ASN A 721 8.01 -14.49 -22.04
C ASN A 721 7.94 -12.99 -22.36
N HIS A 722 9.05 -12.26 -22.21
CA HIS A 722 9.12 -10.84 -22.56
C HIS A 722 9.16 -10.66 -24.07
N VAL A 723 9.94 -11.51 -24.74
CA VAL A 723 10.04 -11.54 -26.21
C VAL A 723 8.67 -11.89 -26.81
N TRP A 724 8.03 -12.95 -26.33
CA TRP A 724 6.68 -13.35 -26.79
C TRP A 724 5.62 -12.27 -26.54
N SER A 725 5.72 -11.54 -25.43
CA SER A 725 4.79 -10.44 -25.13
C SER A 725 4.98 -9.20 -26.01
N ARG A 726 6.17 -9.04 -26.62
CA ARG A 726 6.49 -7.89 -27.49
C ARG A 726 6.41 -8.24 -28.98
N GLY A 727 6.57 -9.50 -29.34
CA GLY A 727 6.48 -10.02 -30.70
C GLY A 727 7.82 -10.31 -31.36
N SER A 728 8.93 -9.69 -30.92
CA SER A 728 10.29 -9.93 -31.43
C SER A 728 11.36 -9.58 -30.37
N ILE A 729 12.58 -10.09 -30.54
CA ILE A 729 13.72 -9.74 -29.68
C ILE A 729 14.09 -8.28 -29.91
N THR A 730 14.11 -7.86 -31.18
CA THR A 730 14.43 -6.48 -31.58
C THR A 730 13.53 -5.47 -30.88
N ASP A 731 12.21 -5.70 -30.87
CA ASP A 731 11.25 -4.80 -30.23
C ASP A 731 11.32 -4.82 -28.70
N ALA A 732 11.69 -5.97 -28.12
CA ALA A 732 11.89 -6.10 -26.68
C ALA A 732 13.15 -5.34 -26.22
N VAL A 733 14.26 -5.48 -26.94
CA VAL A 733 15.52 -4.77 -26.66
C VAL A 733 15.36 -3.26 -26.89
N ALA A 734 14.71 -2.84 -27.97
CA ALA A 734 14.45 -1.42 -28.23
C ALA A 734 13.60 -0.78 -27.13
N ALA A 735 12.53 -1.47 -26.68
CA ALA A 735 11.70 -1.01 -25.58
C ALA A 735 12.48 -0.96 -24.24
N ALA A 736 13.31 -1.97 -23.97
CA ALA A 736 14.18 -1.98 -22.80
C ALA A 736 15.15 -0.79 -22.81
N LYS A 737 15.83 -0.51 -23.93
CA LYS A 737 16.74 0.64 -24.07
C LYS A 737 16.06 1.98 -23.85
N ALA A 738 14.83 2.14 -24.34
CA ALA A 738 14.08 3.39 -24.20
C ALA A 738 13.84 3.79 -22.72
N VAL A 739 13.78 2.81 -21.80
CA VAL A 739 13.52 3.04 -20.38
C VAL A 739 14.74 2.81 -19.49
N ALA A 740 15.67 1.95 -19.89
CA ALA A 740 16.91 1.65 -19.18
C ALA A 740 17.91 2.81 -19.22
N GLY A 741 17.82 3.67 -20.24
CA GLY A 741 18.79 4.74 -20.47
C GLY A 741 20.19 4.20 -20.74
N PHE A 742 21.22 4.99 -20.44
CA PHE A 742 22.62 4.60 -20.66
C PHE A 742 23.23 3.80 -19.49
N GLY A 743 22.52 3.70 -18.35
CA GLY A 743 23.08 3.24 -17.08
C GLY A 743 22.88 1.76 -16.76
N LEU A 744 21.94 1.07 -17.43
CA LEU A 744 21.63 -0.34 -17.17
C LEU A 744 22.01 -1.22 -18.36
N LYS A 745 22.65 -2.34 -18.08
CA LYS A 745 22.89 -3.38 -19.09
C LYS A 745 21.60 -4.11 -19.44
N ILE A 746 21.52 -4.60 -20.67
CA ILE A 746 20.44 -5.43 -21.19
C ILE A 746 20.99 -6.81 -21.52
N GLU A 747 20.46 -7.79 -20.81
CA GLU A 747 20.72 -9.21 -21.00
C GLU A 747 19.52 -9.85 -21.72
N VAL A 748 19.77 -10.70 -22.71
CA VAL A 748 18.72 -11.40 -23.46
C VAL A 748 18.97 -12.90 -23.43
N GLU A 749 17.97 -13.66 -23.00
CA GLU A 749 17.95 -15.12 -23.03
C GLU A 749 17.53 -15.58 -24.43
N VAL A 750 18.35 -16.43 -25.05
CA VAL A 750 18.17 -16.92 -26.41
C VAL A 750 18.30 -18.44 -26.47
N GLN A 751 17.58 -19.05 -27.41
CA GLN A 751 17.52 -20.50 -27.61
C GLN A 751 18.19 -20.95 -28.91
N SER A 752 18.67 -20.02 -29.74
CA SER A 752 19.37 -20.32 -31.00
C SER A 752 20.41 -19.26 -31.37
N GLU A 753 21.36 -19.59 -32.26
CA GLU A 753 22.33 -18.62 -32.79
C GLU A 753 21.65 -17.47 -33.56
N ALA A 754 20.53 -17.74 -34.24
CA ALA A 754 19.80 -16.71 -34.97
C ALA A 754 19.18 -15.67 -34.04
N GLU A 755 18.61 -16.13 -32.91
CA GLU A 755 18.12 -15.23 -31.85
C GLU A 755 19.26 -14.46 -31.19
N ALA A 756 20.42 -15.09 -31.00
CA ALA A 756 21.62 -14.43 -30.50
C ALA A 756 22.07 -13.29 -31.45
N ASP A 757 22.11 -13.53 -32.77
CA ASP A 757 22.42 -12.48 -33.74
C ASP A 757 21.41 -11.33 -33.69
N GLU A 758 20.11 -11.64 -33.58
CA GLU A 758 19.06 -10.62 -33.45
C GLU A 758 19.26 -9.78 -32.19
N ALA A 759 19.53 -10.41 -31.04
CA ALA A 759 19.79 -9.73 -29.78
C ALA A 759 21.03 -8.81 -29.87
N ILE A 760 22.13 -9.31 -30.45
CA ILE A 760 23.36 -8.52 -30.62
C ILE A 760 23.10 -7.35 -31.55
N ALA A 761 22.45 -7.57 -32.70
CA ALA A 761 22.09 -6.50 -33.64
C ALA A 761 21.24 -5.42 -32.95
N ALA A 762 20.21 -5.83 -32.21
CA ALA A 762 19.30 -4.93 -31.49
C ALA A 762 19.96 -4.16 -30.34
N GLY A 763 21.09 -4.65 -29.80
CA GLY A 763 21.85 -3.93 -28.78
C GLY A 763 21.89 -4.54 -27.40
N ALA A 764 21.68 -5.84 -27.26
CA ALA A 764 21.97 -6.55 -26.02
C ALA A 764 23.46 -6.38 -25.64
N ASP A 765 23.71 -6.14 -24.35
CA ASP A 765 25.05 -6.06 -23.76
C ASP A 765 25.54 -7.46 -23.35
N VAL A 766 24.61 -8.34 -22.96
CA VAL A 766 24.84 -9.74 -22.60
C VAL A 766 23.85 -10.62 -23.34
N VAL A 767 24.31 -11.72 -23.90
CA VAL A 767 23.47 -12.74 -24.54
C VAL A 767 23.64 -14.05 -23.79
N MET A 768 22.54 -14.54 -23.22
CA MET A 768 22.50 -15.78 -22.45
C MET A 768 22.02 -16.92 -23.34
N LEU A 769 22.90 -17.90 -23.57
CA LEU A 769 22.59 -19.14 -24.25
C LEU A 769 21.91 -20.09 -23.25
N ASP A 770 20.58 -20.22 -23.32
CA ASP A 770 19.80 -21.09 -22.43
C ASP A 770 19.53 -22.47 -23.05
N ASN A 771 19.74 -23.52 -22.26
CA ASN A 771 19.52 -24.93 -22.63
C ASN A 771 20.32 -25.46 -23.83
N PHE A 772 21.47 -24.86 -24.15
CA PHE A 772 22.41 -25.45 -25.12
C PHE A 772 23.14 -26.67 -24.52
N THR A 773 23.49 -27.64 -25.35
CA THR A 773 24.41 -28.72 -24.95
C THR A 773 25.84 -28.20 -24.83
N GLY A 774 26.71 -28.88 -24.09
CA GLY A 774 28.11 -28.46 -23.93
C GLY A 774 28.84 -28.24 -25.26
N ASP A 775 28.66 -29.16 -26.22
CA ASP A 775 29.22 -29.02 -27.58
C ASP A 775 28.54 -27.89 -28.37
N GLY A 776 27.22 -27.75 -28.23
CA GLY A 776 26.45 -26.68 -28.87
C GLY A 776 26.90 -25.29 -28.42
N VAL A 777 27.18 -25.10 -27.12
CA VAL A 777 27.70 -23.83 -26.58
C VAL A 777 29.06 -23.48 -27.19
N ARG A 778 29.97 -24.45 -27.32
CA ARG A 778 31.32 -24.19 -27.88
C ARG A 778 31.23 -23.70 -29.33
N VAL A 779 30.40 -24.36 -30.13
CA VAL A 779 30.19 -24.00 -31.54
C VAL A 779 29.53 -22.63 -31.63
N ALA A 780 28.42 -22.43 -30.92
CA ALA A 780 27.67 -21.17 -30.95
C ALA A 780 28.50 -19.98 -30.47
N ALA A 781 29.22 -20.12 -29.35
CA ALA A 781 30.04 -19.05 -28.80
C ALA A 781 31.15 -18.63 -29.77
N ARG A 782 31.87 -19.59 -30.37
CA ARG A 782 32.89 -19.31 -31.39
C ARG A 782 32.30 -18.59 -32.60
N ASN A 783 31.21 -19.14 -33.17
CA ASN A 783 30.55 -18.58 -34.34
C ASN A 783 30.08 -17.14 -34.10
N LEU A 784 29.53 -16.84 -32.93
CA LEU A 784 29.05 -15.50 -32.56
C LEU A 784 30.22 -14.53 -32.35
N LYS A 785 31.26 -14.93 -31.61
CA LYS A 785 32.45 -14.10 -31.38
C LYS A 785 33.19 -13.79 -32.68
N GLU A 786 33.32 -14.75 -33.59
CA GLU A 786 33.94 -14.54 -34.91
C GLU A 786 33.10 -13.62 -35.81
N ARG A 787 31.79 -13.86 -35.94
CA ARG A 787 30.91 -13.04 -36.81
C ARG A 787 30.81 -11.58 -36.41
N TRP A 788 30.81 -11.32 -35.10
CA TRP A 788 30.62 -9.99 -34.54
C TRP A 788 31.94 -9.31 -34.14
N ARG A 789 33.09 -9.97 -34.38
CA ARG A 789 34.42 -9.41 -34.13
C ARG A 789 34.57 -8.06 -34.83
N GLY A 790 34.91 -7.03 -34.05
CA GLY A 790 35.09 -5.67 -34.54
C GLY A 790 33.80 -4.92 -34.92
N LYS A 791 32.62 -5.56 -34.87
CA LYS A 791 31.33 -4.93 -35.18
C LYS A 791 30.63 -4.40 -33.93
N LYS A 792 30.58 -5.20 -32.86
CA LYS A 792 29.92 -4.84 -31.60
C LYS A 792 30.49 -5.64 -30.44
N HIS A 793 30.61 -4.98 -29.29
CA HIS A 793 31.03 -5.64 -28.05
C HIS A 793 29.81 -6.19 -27.31
N PHE A 794 29.88 -7.45 -26.87
CA PHE A 794 28.86 -8.12 -26.06
C PHE A 794 29.52 -9.24 -25.23
N LEU A 795 28.87 -9.63 -24.14
CA LEU A 795 29.25 -10.77 -23.32
C LEU A 795 28.35 -11.97 -23.62
N LEU A 796 28.93 -13.16 -23.61
CA LEU A 796 28.23 -14.43 -23.68
C LEU A 796 28.11 -15.06 -22.30
N GLU A 797 26.87 -15.32 -21.90
CA GLU A 797 26.54 -16.03 -20.69
C GLU A 797 25.97 -17.42 -21.02
N VAL A 798 26.33 -18.43 -20.23
CA VAL A 798 25.75 -19.77 -20.31
C VAL A 798 25.09 -20.09 -18.97
N SER A 799 23.85 -20.56 -19.04
CA SER A 799 23.05 -20.93 -17.88
C SER A 799 22.18 -22.16 -18.17
N GLY A 800 21.60 -22.74 -17.12
CA GLY A 800 20.67 -23.88 -17.22
C GLY A 800 21.28 -25.19 -16.72
N GLY A 801 20.80 -25.69 -15.57
CA GLY A 801 21.15 -27.03 -15.06
C GLY A 801 22.62 -27.28 -14.67
N LEU A 802 23.49 -26.27 -14.76
CA LEU A 802 24.92 -26.39 -14.49
C LEU A 802 25.22 -26.65 -13.01
N LYS A 803 26.10 -27.60 -12.76
CA LYS A 803 26.55 -28.09 -11.46
C LYS A 803 28.03 -28.45 -11.56
N ALA A 804 28.69 -28.61 -10.42
CA ALA A 804 30.12 -28.91 -10.37
C ALA A 804 30.52 -30.22 -11.09
N ASP A 805 29.59 -31.16 -11.30
CA ASP A 805 29.80 -32.44 -11.97
C ASP A 805 29.58 -32.39 -13.49
N ASN A 806 28.79 -31.43 -14.00
CA ASN A 806 28.43 -31.35 -15.42
C ASN A 806 28.88 -30.05 -16.12
N VAL A 807 29.57 -29.14 -15.43
CA VAL A 807 29.99 -27.85 -16.00
C VAL A 807 31.22 -27.95 -16.91
N ALA A 808 32.06 -28.99 -16.75
CA ALA A 808 33.32 -29.11 -17.50
C ALA A 808 33.16 -29.05 -19.05
N PRO A 809 32.16 -29.72 -19.67
CA PRO A 809 31.92 -29.61 -21.11
C PRO A 809 31.60 -28.17 -21.59
N TYR A 810 31.10 -27.31 -20.70
CA TYR A 810 30.73 -25.92 -21.00
C TYR A 810 31.90 -24.94 -20.89
N VAL A 811 33.08 -25.40 -20.41
CA VAL A 811 34.27 -24.56 -20.31
C VAL A 811 34.84 -24.26 -21.69
N CYS A 812 34.68 -23.01 -22.13
CA CYS A 812 35.18 -22.51 -23.41
C CYS A 812 35.74 -21.09 -23.21
N HIS A 813 36.81 -20.73 -23.91
CA HIS A 813 37.40 -19.39 -23.86
C HIS A 813 36.50 -18.32 -24.52
N ASP A 814 35.57 -18.72 -25.39
CA ASP A 814 34.64 -17.83 -26.06
C ASP A 814 33.41 -17.47 -25.19
N VAL A 815 33.23 -18.13 -24.04
CA VAL A 815 32.17 -17.84 -23.06
C VAL A 815 32.72 -16.94 -21.96
N ASP A 816 32.04 -15.82 -21.69
CA ASP A 816 32.50 -14.82 -20.72
C ASP A 816 31.95 -15.07 -19.30
N ILE A 817 30.73 -15.61 -19.20
CA ILE A 817 30.01 -15.81 -17.94
C ILE A 817 29.41 -17.23 -17.89
N ILE A 818 29.65 -17.93 -16.78
CA ILE A 818 28.95 -19.17 -16.44
C ILE A 818 28.11 -18.88 -15.20
N SER A 819 26.78 -18.91 -15.33
CA SER A 819 25.89 -18.67 -14.20
C SER A 819 25.17 -19.94 -13.75
N THR A 820 25.08 -20.14 -12.43
CA THR A 820 24.38 -21.30 -11.87
C THR A 820 23.72 -20.99 -10.54
N SER A 821 22.57 -21.62 -10.30
CA SER A 821 21.96 -21.62 -8.95
C SER A 821 22.57 -22.67 -8.03
N SER A 822 23.37 -23.64 -8.50
CA SER A 822 23.90 -24.71 -7.66
C SER A 822 24.90 -24.26 -6.59
N ILE A 823 25.39 -23.02 -6.68
CA ILE A 823 26.28 -22.42 -5.68
C ILE A 823 25.55 -21.77 -4.51
N HIS A 824 24.21 -21.64 -4.57
CA HIS A 824 23.42 -21.04 -3.49
C HIS A 824 22.08 -21.71 -3.21
N GLN A 825 21.48 -22.38 -4.19
CA GLN A 825 20.23 -23.12 -4.02
C GLN A 825 20.51 -24.55 -3.55
N GLY A 826 19.99 -24.92 -2.37
CA GLY A 826 20.13 -26.27 -1.82
C GLY A 826 21.55 -26.63 -1.38
N VAL A 827 22.34 -25.63 -0.98
CA VAL A 827 23.74 -25.82 -0.55
C VAL A 827 23.80 -26.30 0.91
N PRO A 828 24.62 -27.32 1.23
CA PRO A 828 24.87 -27.71 2.61
C PRO A 828 25.42 -26.54 3.44
N HIS A 829 24.97 -26.42 4.68
CA HIS A 829 25.49 -25.41 5.60
C HIS A 829 26.82 -25.88 6.21
N VAL A 830 27.65 -24.92 6.65
CA VAL A 830 28.79 -25.21 7.52
C VAL A 830 28.28 -25.29 8.96
N ASP A 831 28.57 -26.38 9.66
CA ASP A 831 28.14 -26.60 11.04
C ASP A 831 28.98 -25.75 12.00
N PHE A 832 28.30 -24.89 12.75
CA PHE A 832 28.88 -24.05 13.80
C PHE A 832 28.16 -24.28 15.12
N SER A 833 28.89 -24.14 16.23
CA SER A 833 28.29 -24.14 17.57
C SER A 833 28.90 -23.06 18.44
N LEU A 834 28.07 -22.43 19.28
CA LEU A 834 28.52 -21.52 20.32
C LEU A 834 28.54 -22.27 21.67
N LYS A 835 29.61 -22.15 22.44
CA LYS A 835 29.75 -22.82 23.73
C LYS A 835 30.22 -21.85 24.80
N ILE A 836 29.40 -21.65 25.83
CA ILE A 836 29.75 -20.87 27.02
C ILE A 836 30.84 -21.62 27.81
N GLU A 837 31.88 -20.88 28.20
CA GLU A 837 32.91 -21.34 29.13
C GLU A 837 32.26 -21.55 30.50
N HIS A 838 32.31 -22.79 30.99
CA HIS A 838 31.69 -23.24 32.24
C HIS A 838 32.73 -23.87 33.16
#